data_AF-A0A961ALA5-F1
#
_entry.id   AF-A0A961ALA5-F1
#
_cell.length_a   1.000
_cell.length_b   1.000
_cell.length_c   1.000
_cell.angle_alpha   90.00
_cell.angle_beta   90.00
_cell.angle_gamma   90.00
#
_symmetry.space_group_name_H-M   'P 1'
#
loop_
_entity.id
_entity.type
_entity.pdbx_description
1 polymer ?
#
loop_
_entity_poly.entity_id
_entity_poly.type
_entity_poly.pdbx_seq_one_letter_code
_entity_poly.pdbx_strand_id
1 'polypeptide(L)'
;MIRSALLLLALATASASAAAPTDTGAKVQSGSSQLSRMQNDKDARNQDSGKAPPPQDPALAQFGIYADSAPTAPRTAPAVTTLPLQLKKGDRIAFVGGTLLDRAQLFGDIETLIQLAHPDLQLVFRNFAWSADEVDLQPRPDNFATVPQHLAREKIDVLFAAWGYNESFAGIEKIDDFKKRLASWISEMKTSAFNGQSGPRIVLLSPIANENLPGIPAADLNNDRLAAYTTAMAEVAAAEQVGFVNLFEPTRAAMRDPAAPLTINGAHLNADGYLLTADALFRETFGASPPPMNEELRAAVVDKDRQYFRRYRPLNTFYYTGGRSKDYGYLDFLPAMRAFEVMTANRDQRIWAIAKGESFQGTAVDDSNVPPLDEVIEARGANEWLTAEDELKAFQIDPRFEVNLFASEEQFPDIACPISMRWDARGRLWVSCSTTYPHIYPGREPVDKIVILEDTDHDGRADSCKVWADDVHIPLSFELIPHGVLVSEEPHLSRLLDTDGDDRADQREFIYTGFGTEDSHHALHDFIWTPDGDLMFRESIFHHSQIETPYGPVRARNSSWFLLHPSDQRLTAFGGYPNTNPWGVVFDDWGQHVASHPIFASAFHATNAPYPEQHPATKLPAYSGVCGHDFVDFPSWPAEMQGGFIKARYKPTNRIEIFRWLEKEDHFEEEYVSDLIFSENLSFIPVDLRFGPRGALYICDWYNPVKGHAQYSLRDPRRDRTSGRIWRVVPKGATLQDPPQIADAAIPELLDLLKSDQSRYRYWARRELRARPTAEVAPALDAWIAALDPQDPRFRHHQTEALWLLRGIDQIRPALLDQVLQCEEPHARAAATRLLRHSMSDVSQLAARAQDDSQLVRLEAANAASYLGTRAALDAILPILDQPMGDHLTYAMTCTLNSAALRQHWENDPALKPKIEAFLKANTRQQPIAFSKPTAEDRKFDKQARLAEVEISCLPERIMYTRTQFSVQAGQPVKLTFTNPDATPHNLAIVTPGALEEVGLAGNEMAKDPKGIERDFIPESEKILHHTKLVYPGKGEILRFTAPEKPGVYPFLCTFPGHWVVMRGEMTVE
;
A
#
# COMPACT_ATOMS: atom_id res chain seq x y z
N MET A 1 4.54 -36.06 50.71
CA MET A 1 3.45 -35.15 51.13
C MET A 1 3.04 -34.35 49.90
N ILE A 2 1.85 -34.41 49.33
CA ILE A 2 0.64 -35.25 49.47
C ILE A 2 -0.40 -34.56 48.56
N ARG A 3 -1.24 -35.20 47.72
CA ARG A 3 -1.53 -36.60 47.35
C ARG A 3 -2.40 -36.53 46.08
N SER A 4 -2.48 -37.48 45.15
CA SER A 4 -1.76 -38.72 44.86
C SER A 4 -2.61 -39.48 43.83
N ALA A 5 -1.94 -40.13 42.86
CA ALA A 5 -2.16 -41.53 42.43
C ALA A 5 -3.53 -41.94 41.82
N LEU A 6 -3.69 -42.96 40.98
CA LEU A 6 -2.88 -43.96 40.24
C LEU A 6 -3.92 -44.51 39.22
N LEU A 7 -3.62 -44.67 37.93
CA LEU A 7 -3.25 -45.95 37.27
C LEU A 7 -4.37 -47.02 37.09
N LEU A 8 -4.71 -47.27 35.82
CA LEU A 8 -4.79 -48.58 35.09
C LEU A 8 -5.98 -49.58 35.22
N LEU A 9 -6.30 -50.16 34.03
CA LEU A 9 -6.94 -51.46 33.65
C LEU A 9 -8.45 -51.64 33.97
N ALA A 10 -9.30 -52.38 33.22
CA ALA A 10 -9.38 -53.01 31.89
C ALA A 10 -10.70 -53.84 31.86
N LEU A 11 -10.98 -54.50 30.71
CA LEU A 11 -11.98 -55.59 30.45
C LEU A 11 -13.33 -55.12 29.83
N ALA A 12 -13.63 -55.44 28.56
CA ALA A 12 -14.11 -56.73 27.97
C ALA A 12 -15.56 -57.04 28.44
N THR A 13 -16.58 -57.38 27.64
CA THR A 13 -16.80 -58.26 26.46
C THR A 13 -18.24 -57.98 25.94
N ALA A 14 -18.55 -57.83 24.65
CA ALA A 14 -18.87 -58.85 23.62
C ALA A 14 -20.02 -59.85 23.91
N SER A 15 -20.91 -60.00 22.90
CA SER A 15 -21.69 -61.19 22.44
C SER A 15 -23.19 -60.90 22.23
N ALA A 16 -23.93 -61.46 21.27
CA ALA A 16 -23.68 -62.25 20.05
C ALA A 16 -25.03 -62.39 19.30
N SER A 17 -25.06 -62.60 17.98
CA SER A 17 -25.35 -63.90 17.29
C SER A 17 -26.27 -63.56 16.07
N ALA A 18 -26.39 -64.26 14.94
CA ALA A 18 -25.81 -65.45 14.28
C ALA A 18 -26.27 -65.36 12.79
N ALA A 19 -25.44 -65.61 11.77
CA ALA A 19 -25.20 -66.87 11.03
C ALA A 19 -25.67 -66.83 9.54
N ALA A 20 -24.87 -67.50 8.70
CA ALA A 20 -24.71 -67.60 7.22
C ALA A 20 -25.91 -68.29 6.46
N PRO A 21 -25.92 -68.59 5.11
CA PRO A 21 -24.77 -68.81 4.19
C PRO A 21 -24.91 -68.51 2.65
N THR A 22 -23.76 -68.61 1.95
CA THR A 22 -23.44 -69.11 0.57
C THR A 22 -24.40 -68.92 -0.63
N ASP A 23 -23.91 -68.45 -1.80
CA ASP A 23 -23.44 -69.28 -2.95
C ASP A 23 -23.50 -68.57 -4.34
N THR A 24 -22.56 -68.95 -5.22
CA THR A 24 -22.53 -68.90 -6.70
C THR A 24 -22.60 -67.59 -7.53
N GLY A 25 -21.56 -67.38 -8.36
CA GLY A 25 -21.70 -67.53 -9.82
C GLY A 25 -21.91 -66.30 -10.73
N ALA A 26 -20.91 -66.05 -11.57
CA ALA A 26 -20.98 -65.66 -12.99
C ALA A 26 -21.18 -64.17 -13.42
N LYS A 27 -20.08 -63.63 -13.97
CA LYS A 27 -19.88 -62.86 -15.22
C LYS A 27 -20.97 -61.90 -15.75
N VAL A 28 -20.59 -60.61 -15.75
CA VAL A 28 -20.57 -59.62 -16.86
C VAL A 28 -21.76 -59.58 -17.84
N GLN A 29 -22.55 -58.50 -17.79
CA GLN A 29 -22.76 -57.61 -18.94
C GLN A 29 -23.34 -56.25 -18.53
N SER A 30 -22.92 -55.23 -19.28
CA SER A 30 -23.23 -53.80 -19.20
C SER A 30 -24.70 -53.43 -19.01
N GLY A 31 -24.96 -52.40 -18.19
CA GLY A 31 -26.26 -51.74 -18.09
C GLY A 31 -26.16 -50.41 -17.36
N SER A 32 -26.66 -49.37 -18.00
CA SER A 32 -26.66 -47.95 -17.65
C SER A 32 -27.37 -47.58 -16.35
N SER A 33 -27.02 -46.36 -15.88
CA SER A 33 -27.82 -45.42 -15.10
C SER A 33 -28.20 -45.81 -13.67
N GLN A 34 -27.63 -45.10 -12.70
CA GLN A 34 -28.33 -44.01 -12.04
C GLN A 34 -27.32 -43.20 -11.20
N LEU A 35 -26.93 -42.05 -11.75
CA LEU A 35 -26.38 -40.92 -11.01
C LEU A 35 -27.44 -40.50 -9.99
N SER A 36 -27.23 -40.83 -8.72
CA SER A 36 -27.94 -40.18 -7.63
C SER A 36 -27.48 -38.73 -7.57
N ARG A 37 -28.43 -37.82 -7.80
CA ARG A 37 -28.31 -36.37 -7.60
C ARG A 37 -27.58 -36.09 -6.28
N MET A 38 -26.33 -35.65 -6.36
CA MET A 38 -25.71 -34.89 -5.28
C MET A 38 -26.50 -33.59 -5.15
N GLN A 39 -26.81 -33.26 -3.90
CA GLN A 39 -27.43 -31.99 -3.52
C GLN A 39 -26.60 -30.83 -4.07
N ASN A 40 -27.31 -29.84 -4.59
CA ASN A 40 -26.80 -28.50 -4.87
C ASN A 40 -26.28 -27.89 -3.56
N ASP A 41 -24.98 -27.94 -3.31
CA ASP A 41 -24.35 -27.07 -2.32
C ASP A 41 -24.12 -25.70 -2.96
N LYS A 42 -25.00 -24.77 -2.60
CA LYS A 42 -24.94 -23.35 -2.97
C LYS A 42 -23.84 -22.67 -2.15
N ASP A 43 -23.09 -21.74 -2.75
CA ASP A 43 -22.12 -20.89 -2.05
C ASP A 43 -22.78 -20.27 -0.79
N ALA A 44 -22.11 -20.39 0.36
CA ALA A 44 -22.62 -19.79 1.59
C ALA A 44 -22.33 -18.28 1.65
N ARG A 45 -21.39 -17.72 0.86
CA ARG A 45 -21.02 -16.29 0.83
C ARG A 45 -22.21 -15.31 0.84
N ASN A 46 -23.29 -15.76 0.23
CA ASN A 46 -24.46 -14.97 -0.13
C ASN A 46 -25.69 -15.34 0.70
N GLN A 47 -25.60 -16.37 1.53
CA GLN A 47 -26.69 -16.76 2.40
C GLN A 47 -26.68 -15.86 3.64
N ASP A 48 -27.81 -15.20 3.90
CA ASP A 48 -28.09 -14.66 5.22
C ASP A 48 -27.96 -15.79 6.24
N SER A 49 -27.12 -15.57 7.24
CA SER A 49 -26.90 -16.54 8.32
C SER A 49 -28.09 -16.62 9.27
N GLY A 50 -29.04 -15.68 9.18
CA GLY A 50 -30.16 -15.53 10.11
C GLY A 50 -29.73 -15.05 11.51
N LYS A 51 -28.45 -14.71 11.69
CA LYS A 51 -27.92 -14.17 12.96
C LYS A 51 -28.29 -12.69 13.06
N ALA A 52 -29.01 -12.32 14.12
CA ALA A 52 -29.31 -10.91 14.39
C ALA A 52 -28.01 -10.10 14.62
N PRO A 53 -27.95 -8.83 14.19
CA PRO A 53 -26.81 -7.98 14.53
C PRO A 53 -26.70 -7.83 16.05
N PRO A 54 -25.47 -7.76 16.60
CA PRO A 54 -25.27 -7.60 18.02
C PRO A 54 -25.85 -6.24 18.48
N PRO A 55 -26.38 -6.15 19.71
CA PRO A 55 -26.90 -4.90 20.25
C PRO A 55 -25.79 -3.85 20.32
N GLN A 56 -26.09 -2.62 19.88
CA GLN A 56 -25.13 -1.51 19.96
C GLN A 56 -25.05 -0.98 21.39
N ASP A 57 -23.84 -0.89 21.95
CA ASP A 57 -23.61 -0.19 23.21
C ASP A 57 -23.42 1.33 22.95
N PRO A 58 -24.38 2.19 23.34
CA PRO A 58 -24.25 3.63 23.15
C PRO A 58 -23.09 4.24 23.96
N ALA A 59 -22.59 3.56 25.00
CA ALA A 59 -21.45 4.04 25.78
C ALA A 59 -20.15 4.00 24.98
N LEU A 60 -20.06 3.22 23.90
CA LEU A 60 -18.86 3.15 23.07
C LEU A 60 -18.61 4.41 22.25
N ALA A 61 -19.65 5.21 21.96
CA ALA A 61 -19.56 6.41 21.14
C ALA A 61 -18.50 7.40 21.65
N GLN A 62 -18.26 7.46 22.97
CA GLN A 62 -17.28 8.36 23.60
C GLN A 62 -15.81 8.05 23.27
N PHE A 63 -15.53 6.85 22.74
CA PHE A 63 -14.19 6.45 22.31
C PHE A 63 -13.89 6.88 20.87
N GLY A 64 -14.91 7.31 20.12
CA GLY A 64 -14.74 7.96 18.83
C GLY A 64 -14.22 9.38 19.00
N ILE A 65 -13.13 9.71 18.31
CA ILE A 65 -12.55 11.05 18.25
C ILE A 65 -12.58 11.49 16.79
N TYR A 66 -13.69 12.12 16.41
CA TYR A 66 -13.97 12.54 15.04
C TYR A 66 -13.90 14.06 14.91
N ALA A 67 -13.46 14.59 13.77
CA ALA A 67 -13.33 16.03 13.56
C ALA A 67 -14.65 16.79 13.79
N ASP A 68 -15.77 16.18 13.43
CA ASP A 68 -17.11 16.76 13.53
C ASP A 68 -17.67 16.86 14.96
N SER A 69 -17.16 16.05 15.91
CA SER A 69 -17.79 15.83 17.21
C SER A 69 -16.82 15.81 18.39
N ALA A 70 -15.51 15.72 18.13
CA ALA A 70 -14.48 15.75 19.17
C ALA A 70 -14.48 17.11 19.90
N PRO A 71 -14.19 17.10 21.21
CA PRO A 71 -14.27 18.30 22.04
C PRO A 71 -13.30 19.37 21.55
N THR A 72 -13.74 20.63 21.62
CA THR A 72 -12.88 21.80 21.42
C THR A 72 -12.63 22.48 22.76
N ALA A 73 -11.44 23.05 22.92
CA ALA A 73 -11.07 23.74 24.15
C ALA A 73 -11.73 25.14 24.22
N PRO A 74 -12.29 25.54 25.37
CA PRO A 74 -12.71 26.92 25.57
C PRO A 74 -11.50 27.86 25.57
N ARG A 75 -11.72 29.12 25.19
CA ARG A 75 -10.66 30.14 25.23
C ARG A 75 -10.39 30.61 26.66
N THR A 76 -9.16 30.93 26.96
CA THR A 76 -8.69 31.40 28.27
C THR A 76 -7.56 32.42 28.12
N ALA A 77 -7.14 33.00 29.24
CA ALA A 77 -5.99 33.89 29.28
C ALA A 77 -4.71 33.15 28.84
N PRO A 78 -3.82 33.81 28.08
CA PRO A 78 -2.59 33.19 27.61
C PRO A 78 -1.73 32.70 28.77
N ALA A 79 -1.31 31.44 28.73
CA ALA A 79 -0.31 30.92 29.65
C ALA A 79 1.09 31.46 29.32
N VAL A 80 1.88 31.72 30.36
CA VAL A 80 3.30 32.06 30.27
C VAL A 80 4.11 30.85 30.72
N THR A 81 5.12 30.47 29.94
CA THR A 81 6.06 29.41 30.31
C THR A 81 7.43 30.02 30.59
N THR A 82 8.06 29.59 31.67
CA THR A 82 9.46 29.94 31.98
C THR A 82 10.25 28.65 32.18
N LEU A 83 11.52 28.66 31.77
CA LEU A 83 12.48 27.60 32.06
C LEU A 83 13.41 28.05 33.21
N PRO A 84 13.79 27.18 34.16
CA PRO A 84 13.45 25.75 34.26
C PRO A 84 11.95 25.46 34.46
N LEU A 85 11.41 24.53 33.68
CA LEU A 85 10.00 24.15 33.70
C LEU A 85 9.63 23.53 35.05
N GLN A 86 8.55 24.01 35.64
CA GLN A 86 7.98 23.43 36.86
C GLN A 86 6.78 22.56 36.51
N LEU A 87 6.89 21.26 36.79
CA LEU A 87 5.80 20.30 36.64
C LEU A 87 5.01 20.15 37.95
N LYS A 88 3.74 19.79 37.82
CA LYS A 88 2.82 19.57 38.92
C LYS A 88 2.34 18.12 38.90
N LYS A 89 1.88 17.67 40.07
CA LYS A 89 1.30 16.35 40.20
C LYS A 89 0.07 16.22 39.29
N GLY A 90 0.05 15.19 38.44
CA GLY A 90 -1.01 14.90 37.50
C GLY A 90 -0.97 15.72 36.21
N ASP A 91 0.11 16.50 35.96
CA ASP A 91 0.28 17.20 34.68
C ASP A 91 0.20 16.20 33.52
N ARG A 92 -0.61 16.55 32.51
CA ARG A 92 -0.74 15.80 31.26
C ARG A 92 0.09 16.50 30.18
N ILE A 93 1.07 15.78 29.68
CA ILE A 93 2.12 16.29 28.80
C ILE A 93 1.89 15.71 27.40
N ALA A 94 1.97 16.57 26.39
CA ALA A 94 1.83 16.16 24.99
C ALA A 94 3.04 16.53 24.15
N PHE A 95 3.36 15.63 23.22
CA PHE A 95 4.30 15.86 22.13
C PHE A 95 3.53 16.14 20.84
N VAL A 96 3.87 17.24 20.16
CA VAL A 96 3.28 17.64 18.87
C VAL A 96 4.41 18.09 17.93
N GLY A 97 4.32 17.80 16.64
CA GLY A 97 5.39 18.17 15.72
C GLY A 97 5.64 17.14 14.63
N GLY A 98 6.76 17.32 13.94
CA GLY A 98 7.24 16.44 12.87
C GLY A 98 7.95 15.17 13.36
N THR A 99 8.79 14.61 12.49
CA THR A 99 9.27 13.23 12.63
C THR A 99 10.21 13.01 13.83
N LEU A 100 10.91 14.06 14.30
CA LEU A 100 11.72 13.99 15.52
C LEU A 100 10.91 13.46 16.72
N LEU A 101 9.71 14.00 16.95
CA LEU A 101 8.86 13.58 18.06
C LEU A 101 8.00 12.37 17.70
N ASP A 102 7.60 12.19 16.43
CA ASP A 102 6.90 10.97 15.99
C ASP A 102 7.75 9.74 16.28
N ARG A 103 9.03 9.74 15.89
CA ARG A 103 9.94 8.61 16.12
C ARG A 103 10.42 8.49 17.56
N ALA A 104 10.34 9.54 18.40
CA ALA A 104 10.76 9.48 19.81
C ALA A 104 10.04 8.37 20.60
N GLN A 105 8.82 8.02 20.18
CA GLN A 105 7.99 6.98 20.79
C GLN A 105 8.60 5.57 20.65
N LEU A 106 9.50 5.37 19.69
CA LEU A 106 10.20 4.09 19.46
C LEU A 106 11.33 3.86 20.46
N PHE A 107 11.81 4.92 21.12
CA PHE A 107 12.98 4.89 22.00
C PHE A 107 12.61 5.18 23.46
N GLY A 108 11.62 6.05 23.70
CA GLY A 108 11.09 6.33 25.04
C GLY A 108 12.02 7.12 25.96
N ASP A 109 13.19 7.56 25.48
CA ASP A 109 14.23 8.17 26.32
C ASP A 109 13.74 9.46 27.00
N ILE A 110 13.03 10.32 26.27
CA ILE A 110 12.58 11.64 26.77
C ILE A 110 11.64 11.49 27.97
N GLU A 111 10.57 10.70 27.83
CA GLU A 111 9.61 10.49 28.93
C GLU A 111 10.29 9.78 30.11
N THR A 112 11.14 8.80 29.84
CA THR A 112 11.84 8.04 30.89
C THR A 112 12.66 8.96 31.80
N LEU A 113 13.47 9.86 31.23
CA LEU A 113 14.29 10.79 32.01
C LEU A 113 13.42 11.74 32.86
N ILE A 114 12.28 12.20 32.33
CA ILE A 114 11.36 13.09 33.04
C ILE A 114 10.66 12.36 34.19
N GLN A 115 10.18 11.13 33.97
CA GLN A 115 9.53 10.31 35.01
C GLN A 115 10.51 10.00 36.16
N LEU A 116 11.77 9.66 35.86
CA LEU A 116 12.80 9.40 36.87
C LEU A 116 13.15 10.64 37.71
N ALA A 117 13.14 11.82 37.10
CA ALA A 117 13.41 13.06 37.82
C ALA A 117 12.25 13.52 38.70
N HIS A 118 11.04 13.02 38.43
CA HIS A 118 9.79 13.46 39.05
C HIS A 118 8.88 12.30 39.50
N PRO A 119 9.40 11.33 40.29
CA PRO A 119 8.70 10.07 40.55
C PRO A 119 7.38 10.21 41.32
N ASP A 120 7.20 11.31 42.06
CA ASP A 120 6.00 11.57 42.86
C ASP A 120 4.89 12.33 42.12
N LEU A 121 5.15 12.77 40.88
CA LEU A 121 4.23 13.64 40.15
C LEU A 121 3.16 12.88 39.35
N GLN A 122 3.28 11.57 39.11
CA GLN A 122 2.28 10.80 38.35
C GLN A 122 1.94 11.47 37.00
N LEU A 123 2.98 11.78 36.23
CA LEU A 123 2.86 12.49 34.95
C LEU A 123 2.29 11.56 33.88
N VAL A 124 1.42 12.09 33.01
CA VAL A 124 0.83 11.35 31.89
C VAL A 124 1.35 11.93 30.58
N PHE A 125 1.93 11.10 29.71
CA PHE A 125 2.44 11.52 28.41
C PHE A 125 1.63 10.95 27.27
N ARG A 126 1.34 11.77 26.26
CA ARG A 126 0.69 11.37 25.01
C ARG A 126 1.41 11.97 23.79
N ASN A 127 1.67 11.16 22.79
CA ASN A 127 2.32 11.60 21.57
C ASN A 127 1.28 11.81 20.45
N PHE A 128 1.23 13.01 19.90
CA PHE A 128 0.38 13.40 18.77
C PHE A 128 1.20 13.95 17.59
N ALA A 129 2.52 13.75 17.63
CA ALA A 129 3.37 14.06 16.50
C ALA A 129 3.01 13.16 15.31
N TRP A 130 3.25 13.67 14.11
CA TRP A 130 3.03 12.96 12.86
C TRP A 130 4.17 13.30 11.91
N SER A 131 4.70 12.29 11.22
CA SER A 131 5.82 12.47 10.30
C SER A 131 5.59 13.61 9.29
N ALA A 132 6.61 14.43 9.08
CA ALA A 132 6.59 15.59 8.18
C ALA A 132 5.51 16.66 8.44
N ASP A 133 4.91 16.72 9.63
CA ASP A 133 4.02 17.83 9.97
C ASP A 133 4.75 19.19 9.93
N GLU A 134 4.01 20.21 9.48
CA GLU A 134 4.36 21.61 9.63
C GLU A 134 3.36 22.31 10.56
N VAL A 135 3.68 23.53 10.99
CA VAL A 135 2.84 24.34 11.90
C VAL A 135 1.38 24.44 11.43
N ASP A 136 1.13 24.55 10.13
CA ASP A 136 -0.21 24.74 9.53
C ASP A 136 -0.56 23.77 8.39
N LEU A 137 0.36 22.88 8.00
CA LEU A 137 0.12 21.82 7.03
C LEU A 137 0.16 20.46 7.73
N GLN A 138 -1.02 19.95 8.09
CA GLN A 138 -1.21 18.70 8.82
C GLN A 138 -2.26 17.83 8.10
N PRO A 139 -1.93 17.23 6.94
CA PRO A 139 -2.74 16.21 6.28
C PRO A 139 -3.17 15.12 7.25
N ARG A 140 -4.46 14.76 7.23
CA ARG A 140 -5.04 13.72 8.07
C ARG A 140 -6.07 12.91 7.28
N PRO A 141 -6.37 11.67 7.72
CA PRO A 141 -7.49 10.91 7.19
C PRO A 141 -8.83 11.66 7.29
N ASP A 142 -9.79 11.29 6.44
CA ASP A 142 -11.13 11.84 6.46
C ASP A 142 -11.75 11.77 7.87
N ASN A 143 -12.34 12.88 8.32
CA ASN A 143 -12.97 13.06 9.63
C ASN A 143 -12.08 12.73 10.85
N PHE A 144 -10.76 12.68 10.67
CA PHE A 144 -9.82 12.54 11.78
C PHE A 144 -9.73 13.86 12.56
N ALA A 145 -9.84 13.80 13.89
CA ALA A 145 -9.86 15.02 14.70
C ALA A 145 -8.55 15.81 14.62
N THR A 146 -8.66 17.13 14.73
CA THR A 146 -7.50 18.02 14.72
C THR A 146 -6.63 17.82 15.97
N VAL A 147 -5.33 18.14 15.88
CA VAL A 147 -4.43 18.11 17.05
C VAL A 147 -5.04 18.84 18.26
N PRO A 148 -5.53 20.09 18.19
CA PRO A 148 -6.17 20.75 19.33
C PRO A 148 -7.41 20.01 19.90
N GLN A 149 -8.18 19.28 19.08
CA GLN A 149 -9.28 18.45 19.59
C GLN A 149 -8.76 17.23 20.38
N HIS A 150 -7.69 16.59 19.91
CA HIS A 150 -7.02 15.52 20.66
C HIS A 150 -6.44 16.05 21.99
N LEU A 151 -5.79 17.22 21.96
CA LEU A 151 -5.28 17.87 23.17
C LEU A 151 -6.40 18.17 24.19
N ALA A 152 -7.57 18.62 23.72
CA ALA A 152 -8.75 18.85 24.57
C ALA A 152 -9.31 17.54 25.14
N ARG A 153 -9.43 16.49 24.31
CA ARG A 153 -9.88 15.15 24.74
C ARG A 153 -8.96 14.57 25.82
N GLU A 154 -7.67 14.85 25.69
CA GLU A 154 -6.62 14.36 26.58
C GLU A 154 -6.23 15.37 27.65
N LYS A 155 -6.98 16.47 27.81
CA LYS A 155 -6.87 17.44 28.91
C LYS A 155 -5.45 17.94 29.16
N ILE A 156 -4.73 18.28 28.11
CA ILE A 156 -3.29 18.58 28.17
C ILE A 156 -2.98 19.86 28.96
N ASP A 157 -1.93 19.81 29.79
CA ASP A 157 -1.43 20.90 30.64
C ASP A 157 -0.07 21.46 30.18
N VAL A 158 0.73 20.65 29.48
CA VAL A 158 2.08 20.99 29.01
C VAL A 158 2.26 20.48 27.58
N LEU A 159 2.83 21.31 26.71
CA LEU A 159 3.12 20.98 25.31
C LEU A 159 4.61 21.09 25.04
N PHE A 160 5.23 20.02 24.55
CA PHE A 160 6.49 20.10 23.82
C PHE A 160 6.20 20.04 22.32
N ALA A 161 6.66 21.05 21.59
CA ALA A 161 6.32 21.23 20.18
C ALA A 161 7.58 21.37 19.32
N ALA A 162 7.79 20.45 18.38
CA ALA A 162 8.92 20.46 17.45
C ALA A 162 8.48 20.93 16.06
N TRP A 163 8.96 22.11 15.66
CA TRP A 163 8.67 22.75 14.37
C TRP A 163 9.96 23.21 13.70
N GLY A 164 9.87 23.68 12.45
CA GLY A 164 10.94 24.39 11.76
C GLY A 164 11.83 23.52 10.86
N TYR A 165 11.82 22.19 11.01
CA TYR A 165 12.60 21.31 10.11
C TYR A 165 11.99 21.30 8.71
N ASN A 166 10.72 20.90 8.58
CA ASN A 166 10.01 20.80 7.31
C ASN A 166 9.83 22.18 6.66
N GLU A 167 9.48 23.19 7.45
CA GLU A 167 9.33 24.57 6.99
C GLU A 167 10.65 25.17 6.48
N SER A 168 11.80 24.64 6.92
CA SER A 168 13.09 25.12 6.47
C SER A 168 13.26 24.96 4.96
N PHE A 169 12.72 23.89 4.36
CA PHE A 169 12.89 23.60 2.93
C PHE A 169 12.22 24.62 2.01
N ALA A 170 11.40 25.52 2.56
CA ALA A 170 10.86 26.66 1.84
C ALA A 170 11.89 27.79 1.60
N GLY A 171 13.09 27.72 2.21
CA GLY A 171 14.19 28.67 2.01
C GLY A 171 14.26 29.78 3.07
N ILE A 172 15.43 30.41 3.20
CA ILE A 172 15.68 31.48 4.20
C ILE A 172 14.80 32.72 3.96
N GLU A 173 14.36 32.94 2.72
CA GLU A 173 13.45 34.01 2.33
C GLU A 173 12.03 33.84 2.88
N LYS A 174 11.69 32.65 3.40
CA LYS A 174 10.38 32.33 4.00
C LYS A 174 10.36 32.39 5.52
N ILE A 175 11.47 32.78 6.16
CA ILE A 175 11.56 32.88 7.62
C ILE A 175 10.50 33.82 8.20
N ASP A 176 10.26 34.99 7.60
CA ASP A 176 9.26 35.94 8.14
C ASP A 176 7.82 35.38 8.07
N ASP A 177 7.50 34.62 7.03
CA ASP A 177 6.20 33.96 6.90
C ASP A 177 6.08 32.81 7.90
N PHE A 178 7.15 32.03 8.10
CA PHE A 178 7.22 31.02 9.15
C PHE A 178 7.02 31.62 10.55
N LYS A 179 7.68 32.73 10.89
CA LYS A 179 7.52 33.40 12.19
C LYS A 179 6.08 33.80 12.46
N LYS A 180 5.37 34.32 11.46
CA LYS A 180 3.95 34.68 11.57
C LYS A 180 3.07 33.46 11.82
N ARG A 181 3.26 32.39 11.05
CA ARG A 181 2.52 31.12 11.22
C ARG A 181 2.75 30.53 12.60
N LEU A 182 4.01 30.45 13.04
CA LEU A 182 4.40 29.93 14.35
C LEU A 182 3.80 30.78 15.49
N ALA A 183 3.89 32.11 15.43
CA ALA A 183 3.29 32.99 16.43
C ALA A 183 1.76 32.81 16.50
N SER A 184 1.10 32.69 15.35
CA SER A 184 -0.35 32.42 15.28
C SER A 184 -0.71 31.09 15.96
N TRP A 185 0.05 30.04 15.67
CA TRP A 185 -0.15 28.72 16.29
C TRP A 185 0.07 28.77 17.80
N ILE A 186 1.15 29.40 18.27
CA ILE A 186 1.43 29.54 19.72
C ILE A 186 0.30 30.31 20.41
N SER A 187 -0.13 31.43 19.83
CA SER A 187 -1.24 32.25 20.33
C SER A 187 -2.53 31.43 20.44
N GLU A 188 -2.83 30.63 19.43
CA GLU A 188 -3.98 29.73 19.47
C GLU A 188 -3.86 28.70 20.60
N MET A 189 -2.72 28.00 20.71
CA MET A 189 -2.53 26.92 21.67
C MET A 189 -2.53 27.45 23.12
N LYS A 190 -1.78 28.52 23.42
CA LYS A 190 -1.65 29.07 24.79
C LYS A 190 -2.93 29.73 25.30
N THR A 191 -3.87 30.06 24.42
CA THR A 191 -5.20 30.59 24.78
C THR A 191 -6.29 29.52 24.76
N SER A 192 -5.94 28.25 24.51
CA SER A 192 -6.88 27.13 24.50
C SER A 192 -6.78 26.37 25.81
N ALA A 193 -7.86 26.35 26.60
CA ALA A 193 -7.91 25.62 27.86
C ALA A 193 -8.19 24.12 27.63
N PHE A 194 -7.20 23.38 27.14
CA PHE A 194 -7.35 21.95 26.84
C PHE A 194 -7.76 21.13 28.06
N ASN A 195 -7.23 21.45 29.25
CA ASN A 195 -7.65 20.86 30.53
C ASN A 195 -8.99 21.41 31.07
N GLY A 196 -9.65 22.32 30.35
CA GLY A 196 -10.89 23.00 30.73
C GLY A 196 -10.73 24.19 31.68
N GLN A 197 -9.51 24.53 32.09
CA GLN A 197 -9.23 25.57 33.10
C GLN A 197 -8.23 26.63 32.64
N SER A 198 -7.09 26.22 32.07
CA SER A 198 -5.96 27.11 31.76
C SER A 198 -5.29 26.73 30.44
N GLY A 199 -4.63 27.70 29.81
CA GLY A 199 -3.78 27.42 28.66
C GLY A 199 -2.61 26.50 29.03
N PRO A 200 -2.12 25.68 28.10
CA PRO A 200 -0.98 24.82 28.35
C PRO A 200 0.31 25.63 28.51
N ARG A 201 1.25 25.13 29.32
CA ARG A 201 2.64 25.58 29.31
C ARG A 201 3.32 25.02 28.07
N ILE A 202 3.72 25.87 27.14
CA ILE A 202 4.37 25.48 25.88
C ILE A 202 5.89 25.58 26.00
N VAL A 203 6.60 24.55 25.52
CA VAL A 203 8.04 24.51 25.28
C VAL A 203 8.25 24.18 23.80
N LEU A 204 8.81 25.13 23.04
CA LEU A 204 9.22 24.90 21.66
C LEU A 204 10.58 24.21 21.62
N LEU A 205 10.70 23.23 20.74
CA LEU A 205 11.94 22.53 20.44
C LEU A 205 12.45 22.99 19.08
N SER A 206 13.70 23.45 19.01
CA SER A 206 14.33 23.67 17.71
C SER A 206 14.44 22.36 16.92
N PRO A 207 14.63 22.43 15.60
CA PRO A 207 15.17 21.29 14.85
C PRO A 207 16.49 20.81 15.47
N ILE A 208 16.81 19.53 15.24
CA ILE A 208 18.17 19.01 15.43
C ILE A 208 19.05 19.40 14.23
N ALA A 209 20.36 19.25 14.36
CA ALA A 209 21.25 19.31 13.22
C ALA A 209 21.14 18.05 12.35
N ASN A 210 21.46 18.21 11.06
CA ASN A 210 21.67 17.10 10.14
C ASN A 210 23.16 16.70 10.13
N GLU A 211 23.41 15.45 9.76
CA GLU A 211 24.71 14.78 9.75
C GLU A 211 25.08 14.36 8.33
N ASN A 212 26.36 14.52 7.95
CA ASN A 212 26.84 13.98 6.68
C ASN A 212 27.16 12.49 6.84
N LEU A 213 26.54 11.65 6.02
CA LEU A 213 26.86 10.23 5.91
C LEU A 213 27.46 9.94 4.53
N PRO A 214 28.12 8.78 4.31
CA PRO A 214 28.58 8.38 2.99
C PRO A 214 27.44 8.44 1.97
N GLY A 215 27.62 9.21 0.88
CA GLY A 215 26.59 9.41 -0.16
C GLY A 215 25.50 10.43 0.19
N ILE A 216 25.42 10.91 1.43
CA ILE A 216 24.32 11.77 1.93
C ILE A 216 24.91 13.03 2.59
N PRO A 217 25.06 14.15 1.85
CA PRO A 217 25.63 15.40 2.37
C PRO A 217 24.58 16.25 3.12
N ALA A 218 23.80 15.65 4.03
CA ALA A 218 22.64 16.30 4.63
C ALA A 218 23.00 17.52 5.50
N ALA A 219 24.13 17.49 6.19
CA ALA A 219 24.60 18.62 7.00
C ALA A 219 24.93 19.82 6.11
N ASP A 220 25.68 19.58 5.02
CA ASP A 220 26.11 20.61 4.07
C ASP A 220 24.91 21.25 3.35
N LEU A 221 23.87 20.46 3.07
CA LEU A 221 22.66 20.93 2.41
C LEU A 221 21.75 21.75 3.33
N ASN A 222 21.73 21.48 4.64
CA ASN A 222 20.63 21.91 5.51
C ASN A 222 21.03 22.73 6.74
N ASN A 223 22.22 22.54 7.33
CA ASN A 223 22.50 23.06 8.68
C ASN A 223 22.52 24.59 8.78
N ASP A 224 22.98 25.30 7.75
CA ASP A 224 22.94 26.77 7.72
C ASP A 224 21.50 27.28 7.78
N ARG A 225 20.60 26.62 7.05
CA ARG A 225 19.17 26.94 7.01
C ARG A 225 18.48 26.57 8.32
N LEU A 226 18.78 25.41 8.88
CA LEU A 226 18.25 24.95 10.16
C LEU A 226 18.68 25.86 11.33
N ALA A 227 19.91 26.38 11.31
CA ALA A 227 20.38 27.36 12.27
C ALA A 227 19.59 28.69 12.21
N ALA A 228 19.27 29.16 10.99
CA ALA A 228 18.47 30.36 10.79
C ALA A 228 17.03 30.18 11.30
N TYR A 229 16.39 29.04 11.00
CA TYR A 229 15.06 28.72 11.50
C TYR A 229 15.04 28.54 13.03
N THR A 230 16.07 27.91 13.61
CA THR A 230 16.27 27.80 15.06
C THR A 230 16.29 29.18 15.73
N THR A 231 17.02 30.14 15.14
CA THR A 231 17.06 31.54 15.62
C THR A 231 15.68 32.19 15.54
N ALA A 232 14.99 32.03 14.41
CA ALA A 232 13.64 32.57 14.22
C ALA A 232 12.63 32.01 15.24
N MET A 233 12.71 30.73 15.57
CA MET A 233 11.88 30.11 16.60
C MET A 233 12.17 30.67 17.99
N ALA A 234 13.45 30.88 18.34
CA ALA A 234 13.84 31.48 19.61
C ALA A 234 13.26 32.90 19.78
N GLU A 235 13.30 33.71 18.71
CA GLU A 235 12.73 35.06 18.71
C GLU A 235 11.21 35.04 18.92
N VAL A 236 10.50 34.15 18.21
CA VAL A 236 9.04 34.00 18.36
C VAL A 236 8.68 33.48 19.75
N ALA A 237 9.41 32.50 20.27
CA ALA A 237 9.18 31.97 21.61
C ALA A 237 9.34 33.05 22.69
N ALA A 238 10.37 33.89 22.58
CA ALA A 238 10.60 35.00 23.49
C ALA A 238 9.48 36.05 23.39
N ALA A 239 9.06 36.41 22.17
CA ALA A 239 7.95 37.35 21.94
C ALA A 239 6.63 36.83 22.50
N GLU A 240 6.37 35.52 22.35
CA GLU A 240 5.18 34.85 22.85
C GLU A 240 5.29 34.36 24.30
N GLN A 241 6.41 34.63 25.00
CA GLN A 241 6.61 34.26 26.40
C GLN A 241 6.38 32.76 26.68
N VAL A 242 6.85 31.90 25.77
CA VAL A 242 6.86 30.44 25.91
C VAL A 242 8.29 29.92 26.07
N GLY A 243 8.45 28.68 26.54
CA GLY A 243 9.77 28.06 26.67
C GLY A 243 10.37 27.76 25.30
N PHE A 244 11.71 27.80 25.20
CA PHE A 244 12.45 27.41 24.00
C PHE A 244 13.67 26.59 24.41
N VAL A 245 13.83 25.43 23.77
CA VAL A 245 14.97 24.53 23.93
C VAL A 245 15.68 24.39 22.58
N ASN A 246 16.98 24.61 22.59
CA ASN A 246 17.83 24.55 21.40
C ASN A 246 18.51 23.17 21.31
N LEU A 247 17.90 22.26 20.56
CA LEU A 247 18.46 20.95 20.26
C LEU A 247 19.48 20.97 19.12
N PHE A 248 19.50 22.03 18.31
CA PHE A 248 20.37 22.15 17.14
C PHE A 248 21.86 22.20 17.53
N GLU A 249 22.23 23.04 18.49
CA GLU A 249 23.63 23.24 18.86
C GLU A 249 24.28 21.99 19.52
N PRO A 250 23.64 21.33 20.50
CA PRO A 250 24.18 20.11 21.08
C PRO A 250 24.34 18.98 20.06
N THR A 251 23.33 18.77 19.20
CA THR A 251 23.39 17.73 18.17
C THR A 251 24.44 18.06 17.10
N ARG A 252 24.52 19.30 16.64
CA ARG A 252 25.57 19.76 15.71
C ARG A 252 26.97 19.53 16.25
N ALA A 253 27.18 19.75 17.55
CA ALA A 253 28.48 19.52 18.17
C ALA A 253 28.85 18.04 18.20
N ALA A 254 27.88 17.18 18.51
CA ALA A 254 28.06 15.74 18.60
C ALA A 254 28.26 15.06 17.23
N MET A 255 27.52 15.48 16.21
CA MET A 255 27.57 14.95 14.83
C MET A 255 28.84 15.36 14.04
N ARG A 256 29.84 15.94 14.71
CA ARG A 256 31.16 16.24 14.09
C ARG A 256 32.09 15.05 14.06
N ASP A 257 31.81 14.01 14.85
CA ASP A 257 32.62 12.80 14.87
C ASP A 257 32.10 11.78 13.85
N PRO A 258 32.76 11.61 12.69
CA PRO A 258 32.31 10.68 11.66
C PRO A 258 32.44 9.20 12.09
N ALA A 259 33.13 8.91 13.20
CA ALA A 259 33.29 7.54 13.70
C ALA A 259 32.09 7.05 14.54
N ALA A 260 31.17 7.96 14.91
CA ALA A 260 30.01 7.65 15.76
C ALA A 260 28.75 8.32 15.19
N PRO A 261 28.22 7.84 14.06
CA PRO A 261 27.04 8.43 13.45
C PRO A 261 25.84 8.40 14.41
N LEU A 262 25.12 9.51 14.50
CA LEU A 262 23.93 9.65 15.36
C LEU A 262 22.63 9.59 14.57
N THR A 263 22.71 9.50 13.25
CA THR A 263 21.58 9.39 12.33
C THR A 263 21.66 8.15 11.45
N ILE A 264 20.51 7.67 10.97
CA ILE A 264 20.43 6.53 10.03
C ILE A 264 20.48 6.97 8.55
N ASN A 265 20.19 8.24 8.28
CA ASN A 265 20.10 8.78 6.92
C ASN A 265 20.50 10.26 6.85
N GLY A 266 21.24 10.77 7.83
CA GLY A 266 21.65 12.18 7.89
C GLY A 266 20.62 13.13 8.51
N ALA A 267 19.36 12.71 8.72
CA ALA A 267 18.31 13.53 9.33
C ALA A 267 17.59 12.84 10.51
N HIS A 268 17.29 11.55 10.39
CA HIS A 268 16.60 10.81 11.46
C HIS A 268 17.59 10.18 12.42
N LEU A 269 17.40 10.41 13.72
CA LEU A 269 18.26 9.88 14.77
C LEU A 269 18.18 8.34 14.87
N ASN A 270 19.31 7.72 15.22
CA ASN A 270 19.38 6.36 15.74
C ASN A 270 19.20 6.35 17.27
N ALA A 271 19.38 5.20 17.92
CA ALA A 271 19.21 5.08 19.37
C ALA A 271 20.12 6.01 20.18
N ASP A 272 21.40 6.10 19.82
CA ASP A 272 22.37 6.97 20.50
C ASP A 272 22.04 8.46 20.28
N GLY A 273 21.59 8.81 19.08
CA GLY A 273 21.11 10.16 18.75
C GLY A 273 19.89 10.58 19.58
N TYR A 274 18.93 9.66 19.80
CA TYR A 274 17.77 9.92 20.65
C TYR A 274 18.14 10.07 22.12
N LEU A 275 19.04 9.23 22.64
CA LEU A 275 19.54 9.34 24.00
C LEU A 275 20.25 10.69 24.25
N LEU A 276 21.12 11.10 23.32
CA LEU A 276 21.80 12.40 23.37
C LEU A 276 20.80 13.56 23.34
N THR A 277 19.81 13.49 22.44
CA THR A 277 18.78 14.53 22.31
C THR A 277 17.91 14.61 23.55
N ALA A 278 17.58 13.47 24.18
CA ALA A 278 16.84 13.42 25.44
C ALA A 278 17.62 14.02 26.61
N ASP A 279 18.93 13.77 26.71
CA ASP A 279 19.81 14.41 27.71
C ASP A 279 19.85 15.93 27.53
N ALA A 280 20.07 16.41 26.30
CA ALA A 280 20.09 17.84 25.98
C ALA A 280 18.74 18.51 26.29
N LEU A 281 17.64 17.90 25.85
CA LEU A 281 16.28 18.37 26.13
C LEU A 281 16.03 18.49 27.63
N PHE A 282 16.40 17.47 28.40
CA PHE A 282 16.22 17.46 29.85
C PHE A 282 17.00 18.61 30.51
N ARG A 283 18.28 18.78 30.16
CA ARG A 283 19.14 19.82 30.75
C ARG A 283 18.60 21.22 30.52
N GLU A 284 18.19 21.52 29.29
CA GLU A 284 17.67 22.85 28.96
C GLU A 284 16.27 23.08 29.54
N THR A 285 15.43 22.05 29.59
CA THR A 285 14.08 22.18 30.15
C THR A 285 14.10 22.38 31.66
N PHE A 286 14.95 21.65 32.39
CA PHE A 286 14.89 21.59 33.86
C PHE A 286 16.10 22.25 34.55
N GLY A 287 17.11 22.70 33.81
CA GLY A 287 18.30 23.34 34.39
C GLY A 287 19.12 22.41 35.28
N ALA A 288 19.03 21.09 35.06
CA ALA A 288 19.66 20.05 35.88
C ALA A 288 20.18 18.91 34.99
N SER A 289 21.11 18.10 35.51
CA SER A 289 21.52 16.87 34.80
C SER A 289 20.42 15.81 34.91
N PRO A 290 20.16 15.02 33.86
CA PRO A 290 19.20 13.93 33.94
C PRO A 290 19.68 12.84 34.89
N PRO A 291 18.75 12.08 35.50
CA PRO A 291 19.08 10.87 36.21
C PRO A 291 19.66 9.80 35.25
N PRO A 292 20.41 8.80 35.75
CA PRO A 292 20.83 7.67 34.94
C PRO A 292 19.63 6.94 34.33
N MET A 293 19.76 6.51 33.06
CA MET A 293 18.71 5.79 32.36
C MET A 293 18.34 4.49 33.10
N ASN A 294 17.05 4.18 33.16
CA ASN A 294 16.52 2.93 33.69
C ASN A 294 15.86 2.15 32.54
N GLU A 295 16.45 1.03 32.14
CA GLU A 295 15.98 0.25 30.98
C GLU A 295 14.60 -0.38 31.20
N GLU A 296 14.28 -0.79 32.43
CA GLU A 296 12.96 -1.35 32.74
C GLU A 296 11.86 -0.30 32.56
N LEU A 297 12.11 0.92 33.05
CA LEU A 297 11.20 2.05 32.87
C LEU A 297 11.10 2.45 31.40
N ARG A 298 12.24 2.51 30.68
CA ARG A 298 12.28 2.84 29.25
C ARG A 298 11.48 1.86 28.42
N ALA A 299 11.66 0.56 28.64
CA ALA A 299 10.88 -0.48 27.98
C ALA A 299 9.37 -0.36 28.28
N ALA A 300 9.00 0.01 29.52
CA ALA A 300 7.59 0.25 29.88
C ALA A 300 7.01 1.50 29.17
N VAL A 301 7.81 2.55 28.98
CA VAL A 301 7.43 3.74 28.20
C VAL A 301 7.22 3.39 26.74
N VAL A 302 8.15 2.67 26.11
CA VAL A 302 8.01 2.23 24.71
C VAL A 302 6.77 1.35 24.53
N ASP A 303 6.49 0.44 25.50
CA ASP A 303 5.28 -0.38 25.43
C ASP A 303 4.00 0.47 25.56
N LYS A 304 3.94 1.44 26.48
CA LYS A 304 2.84 2.40 26.58
C LYS A 304 2.64 3.16 25.27
N ASP A 305 3.72 3.71 24.72
CA ASP A 305 3.68 4.49 23.49
C ASP A 305 3.15 3.67 22.32
N ARG A 306 3.58 2.42 22.18
CA ARG A 306 3.04 1.49 21.18
C ARG A 306 1.53 1.26 21.32
N GLN A 307 1.02 1.06 22.55
CA GLN A 307 -0.43 0.91 22.75
C GLN A 307 -1.19 2.22 22.46
N TYR A 308 -0.62 3.37 22.83
CA TYR A 308 -1.25 4.65 22.53
C TYR A 308 -1.20 5.01 21.04
N PHE A 309 -0.14 4.63 20.33
CA PHE A 309 -0.05 4.79 18.88
C PHE A 309 -1.19 4.05 18.17
N ARG A 310 -1.45 2.79 18.55
CA ARG A 310 -2.59 2.01 18.04
C ARG A 310 -3.96 2.64 18.38
N ARG A 311 -4.03 3.44 19.44
CA ARG A 311 -5.22 4.23 19.81
C ARG A 311 -5.35 5.54 19.02
N TYR A 312 -4.24 6.25 18.80
CA TYR A 312 -4.21 7.56 18.17
C TYR A 312 -4.28 7.43 16.65
N ARG A 313 -3.46 6.55 16.08
CA ARG A 313 -3.33 6.26 14.66
C ARG A 313 -3.49 4.75 14.42
N PRO A 314 -4.71 4.21 14.56
CA PRO A 314 -4.95 2.80 14.26
C PRO A 314 -4.71 2.51 12.77
N LEU A 315 -4.27 1.29 12.47
CA LEU A 315 -4.36 0.75 11.12
C LEU A 315 -5.83 0.74 10.65
N ASN A 316 -6.09 0.82 9.35
CA ASN A 316 -7.44 0.85 8.78
C ASN A 316 -8.27 2.07 9.25
N THR A 317 -7.67 3.26 9.43
CA THR A 317 -8.38 4.49 9.85
C THR A 317 -9.57 4.84 8.96
N PHE A 318 -9.60 4.41 7.69
CA PHE A 318 -10.75 4.59 6.80
C PHE A 318 -12.03 3.87 7.30
N TYR A 319 -11.85 2.81 8.09
CA TYR A 319 -12.91 2.10 8.80
C TYR A 319 -13.22 2.70 10.17
N TYR A 320 -12.36 3.56 10.71
CA TYR A 320 -12.60 4.23 11.98
C TYR A 320 -13.23 5.60 11.77
N THR A 321 -12.51 6.53 11.13
CA THR A 321 -13.00 7.92 10.90
C THR A 321 -13.51 8.11 9.47
N GLY A 322 -13.04 7.32 8.51
CA GLY A 322 -13.34 7.50 7.09
C GLY A 322 -14.73 7.00 6.64
N GLY A 323 -14.85 6.82 5.32
CA GLY A 323 -16.12 6.53 4.65
C GLY A 323 -16.75 5.17 4.98
N ARG A 324 -16.02 4.24 5.62
CA ARG A 324 -16.51 2.90 6.03
C ARG A 324 -16.77 2.78 7.54
N SER A 325 -16.81 3.90 8.26
CA SER A 325 -17.01 3.94 9.71
C SER A 325 -18.39 3.46 10.20
N LYS A 326 -19.44 3.49 9.37
CA LYS A 326 -20.83 3.25 9.85
C LYS A 326 -21.30 1.80 9.80
N ASP A 327 -20.97 1.06 8.75
CA ASP A 327 -21.58 -0.26 8.50
C ASP A 327 -20.86 -1.41 9.21
N TYR A 328 -19.55 -1.26 9.42
CA TYR A 328 -18.68 -2.29 10.01
C TYR A 328 -17.68 -1.70 11.02
N GLY A 329 -17.22 -0.47 10.74
CA GLY A 329 -16.20 0.22 11.52
C GLY A 329 -16.54 0.51 12.97
N TYR A 330 -17.72 1.09 13.23
CA TYR A 330 -18.11 1.57 14.56
C TYR A 330 -18.05 0.48 15.63
N LEU A 331 -18.57 -0.72 15.32
CA LEU A 331 -18.61 -1.83 16.28
C LEU A 331 -17.27 -2.54 16.44
N ASP A 332 -16.39 -2.51 15.43
CA ASP A 332 -15.09 -3.18 15.52
C ASP A 332 -14.02 -2.28 16.17
N PHE A 333 -14.04 -0.98 15.86
CA PHE A 333 -12.98 -0.08 16.29
C PHE A 333 -13.24 0.52 17.67
N LEU A 334 -14.47 0.90 18.03
CA LEU A 334 -14.70 1.57 19.31
C LEU A 334 -14.44 0.67 20.53
N PRO A 335 -14.80 -0.63 20.54
CA PRO A 335 -14.35 -1.53 21.58
C PRO A 335 -12.83 -1.64 21.66
N ALA A 336 -12.13 -1.66 20.52
CA ALA A 336 -10.67 -1.69 20.48
C ALA A 336 -10.07 -0.38 21.01
N MET A 337 -10.62 0.78 20.65
CA MET A 337 -10.20 2.09 21.16
C MET A 337 -10.36 2.18 22.68
N ARG A 338 -11.49 1.69 23.23
CA ARG A 338 -11.68 1.55 24.69
C ARG A 338 -10.58 0.71 25.32
N ALA A 339 -10.30 -0.47 24.74
CA ALA A 339 -9.30 -1.39 25.28
C ALA A 339 -7.89 -0.79 25.25
N PHE A 340 -7.48 -0.14 24.15
CA PHE A 340 -6.18 0.54 24.10
C PHE A 340 -6.08 1.71 25.10
N GLU A 341 -7.17 2.45 25.38
CA GLU A 341 -7.19 3.47 26.44
C GLU A 341 -6.93 2.85 27.82
N VAL A 342 -7.55 1.71 28.16
CA VAL A 342 -7.33 1.00 29.43
C VAL A 342 -5.91 0.45 29.51
N MET A 343 -5.43 -0.22 28.45
CA MET A 343 -4.07 -0.75 28.37
C MET A 343 -3.01 0.34 28.56
N THR A 344 -3.19 1.49 27.91
CA THR A 344 -2.31 2.66 28.06
C THR A 344 -2.29 3.14 29.52
N ALA A 345 -3.47 3.25 30.16
CA ALA A 345 -3.57 3.68 31.56
C ALA A 345 -2.91 2.69 32.55
N ASN A 346 -3.01 1.38 32.30
CA ASN A 346 -2.31 0.38 33.12
C ASN A 346 -0.79 0.55 33.03
N ARG A 347 -0.28 0.90 31.85
CA ARG A 347 1.16 1.14 31.64
C ARG A 347 1.60 2.46 32.27
N ASP A 348 0.79 3.52 32.23
CA ASP A 348 1.04 4.75 33.00
C ASP A 348 1.24 4.42 34.50
N GLN A 349 0.38 3.58 35.09
CA GLN A 349 0.50 3.16 36.49
C GLN A 349 1.80 2.39 36.78
N ARG A 350 2.18 1.46 35.88
CA ARG A 350 3.44 0.71 35.98
C ARG A 350 4.65 1.65 35.94
N ILE A 351 4.66 2.59 35.00
CA ILE A 351 5.72 3.61 34.85
C ILE A 351 5.89 4.40 36.15
N TRP A 352 4.80 4.87 36.76
CA TRP A 352 4.87 5.62 38.02
C TRP A 352 5.42 4.80 39.19
N ALA A 353 5.08 3.51 39.25
CA ALA A 353 5.57 2.63 40.30
C ALA A 353 7.07 2.30 40.13
N ILE A 354 7.51 1.99 38.90
CA ILE A 354 8.94 1.78 38.61
C ILE A 354 9.73 3.06 38.91
N ALA A 355 9.23 4.23 38.53
CA ALA A 355 9.89 5.51 38.81
C ALA A 355 10.08 5.76 40.32
N LYS A 356 9.17 5.27 41.17
CA LYS A 356 9.28 5.32 42.64
C LYS A 356 10.21 4.27 43.25
N GLY A 357 10.78 3.39 42.43
CA GLY A 357 11.63 2.29 42.87
C GLY A 357 10.87 1.06 43.37
N GLU A 358 9.59 0.91 43.01
CA GLU A 358 8.84 -0.32 43.29
C GLU A 358 9.33 -1.46 42.37
N SER A 359 9.69 -2.60 42.97
CA SER A 359 10.14 -3.78 42.21
C SER A 359 8.96 -4.64 41.78
N PHE A 360 8.87 -4.98 40.50
CA PHE A 360 7.86 -5.89 39.97
C PHE A 360 8.44 -7.30 39.80
N GLN A 361 7.68 -8.33 40.21
CA GLN A 361 8.00 -9.71 39.85
C GLN A 361 7.46 -9.98 38.44
N GLY A 362 8.32 -9.84 37.43
CA GLY A 362 8.02 -10.19 36.03
C GLY A 362 7.74 -8.99 35.11
N THR A 363 7.75 -9.27 33.81
CA THR A 363 7.57 -8.26 32.74
C THR A 363 6.12 -8.01 32.35
N ALA A 364 5.16 -8.85 32.79
CA ALA A 364 3.76 -8.75 32.39
C ALA A 364 3.07 -7.54 33.03
N VAL A 365 2.37 -6.74 32.22
CA VAL A 365 1.43 -5.71 32.69
C VAL A 365 0.12 -6.39 33.09
N ASP A 366 -0.50 -5.97 34.20
CA ASP A 366 -1.83 -6.45 34.57
C ASP A 366 -2.90 -5.78 33.71
N ASP A 367 -3.29 -6.47 32.64
CA ASP A 367 -4.39 -6.08 31.75
C ASP A 367 -5.69 -6.84 32.06
N SER A 368 -5.84 -7.43 33.25
CA SER A 368 -7.06 -8.17 33.64
C SER A 368 -8.33 -7.30 33.70
N ASN A 369 -8.17 -5.99 33.75
CA ASN A 369 -9.26 -5.00 33.70
C ASN A 369 -9.66 -4.59 32.26
N VAL A 370 -8.96 -5.07 31.22
CA VAL A 370 -9.29 -4.77 29.82
C VAL A 370 -10.55 -5.54 29.44
N PRO A 371 -11.65 -4.86 29.07
CA PRO A 371 -12.88 -5.55 28.69
C PRO A 371 -12.65 -6.40 27.42
N PRO A 372 -13.27 -7.58 27.31
CA PRO A 372 -13.24 -8.34 26.06
C PRO A 372 -13.86 -7.52 24.92
N LEU A 373 -13.44 -7.82 23.69
CA LEU A 373 -14.07 -7.25 22.50
C LEU A 373 -15.46 -7.88 22.30
N ASP A 374 -16.43 -7.07 21.91
CA ASP A 374 -17.80 -7.51 21.69
C ASP A 374 -17.91 -8.46 20.48
N GLU A 375 -18.98 -9.26 20.38
CA GLU A 375 -19.20 -10.15 19.24
C GLU A 375 -19.32 -9.39 17.90
N VAL A 376 -18.94 -10.03 16.80
CA VAL A 376 -18.98 -9.45 15.44
C VAL A 376 -20.25 -9.86 14.70
N ILE A 377 -20.59 -9.07 13.68
CA ILE A 377 -21.66 -9.41 12.73
C ILE A 377 -21.17 -10.46 11.73
N GLU A 378 -21.76 -11.65 11.77
CA GLU A 378 -21.59 -12.71 10.76
C GLU A 378 -22.81 -12.78 9.81
N ALA A 379 -23.25 -11.64 9.26
CA ALA A 379 -24.51 -11.53 8.48
C ALA A 379 -24.49 -12.21 7.09
N ARG A 380 -23.39 -12.86 6.72
CA ARG A 380 -23.17 -13.55 5.42
C ARG A 380 -22.47 -14.86 5.69
N GLY A 381 -22.69 -15.90 4.90
CA GLY A 381 -21.84 -17.09 4.97
C GLY A 381 -20.44 -16.85 4.38
N ALA A 382 -19.62 -17.90 4.35
CA ALA A 382 -18.23 -17.90 3.87
C ALA A 382 -18.04 -18.98 2.80
N ASN A 383 -16.99 -18.87 1.99
CA ASN A 383 -16.68 -19.92 1.01
C ASN A 383 -16.24 -21.21 1.73
N GLU A 384 -16.14 -22.32 0.99
CA GLU A 384 -15.67 -23.59 1.53
C GLU A 384 -14.14 -23.61 1.64
N TRP A 385 -13.64 -24.13 2.76
CA TRP A 385 -12.23 -24.45 2.91
C TRP A 385 -11.98 -25.87 2.39
N LEU A 386 -10.99 -26.04 1.51
CA LEU A 386 -10.53 -27.31 0.96
C LEU A 386 -9.08 -27.58 1.36
N THR A 387 -8.73 -28.87 1.46
CA THR A 387 -7.34 -29.32 1.55
C THR A 387 -6.59 -28.97 0.27
N ALA A 388 -5.25 -28.96 0.31
CA ALA A 388 -4.48 -28.74 -0.91
C ALA A 388 -4.77 -29.80 -1.99
N GLU A 389 -4.98 -31.07 -1.61
CA GLU A 389 -5.31 -32.12 -2.56
C GLU A 389 -6.66 -31.87 -3.25
N ASP A 390 -7.67 -31.41 -2.51
CA ASP A 390 -9.00 -31.16 -3.05
C ASP A 390 -9.08 -29.84 -3.83
N GLU A 391 -8.33 -28.82 -3.41
CA GLU A 391 -8.19 -27.58 -4.16
C GLU A 391 -7.56 -27.84 -5.53
N LEU A 392 -6.52 -28.68 -5.61
CA LEU A 392 -5.92 -29.08 -6.89
C LEU A 392 -6.92 -29.79 -7.81
N LYS A 393 -7.87 -30.55 -7.26
CA LYS A 393 -8.95 -31.20 -8.04
C LYS A 393 -9.98 -30.17 -8.54
N ALA A 394 -10.14 -29.04 -7.86
CA ALA A 394 -11.02 -27.94 -8.25
C ALA A 394 -10.41 -27.05 -9.36
N PHE A 395 -9.13 -27.24 -9.70
CA PHE A 395 -8.48 -26.52 -10.79
C PHE A 395 -8.84 -27.08 -12.17
N GLN A 396 -9.31 -26.19 -13.03
CA GLN A 396 -9.28 -26.38 -14.48
C GLN A 396 -7.96 -25.84 -15.02
N ILE A 397 -7.07 -26.75 -15.44
CA ILE A 397 -5.70 -26.45 -15.86
C ILE A 397 -5.61 -26.51 -17.39
N ASP A 398 -4.93 -25.54 -18.00
CA ASP A 398 -4.61 -25.58 -19.43
C ASP A 398 -3.89 -26.89 -19.79
N PRO A 399 -4.33 -27.63 -20.82
CA PRO A 399 -3.84 -28.98 -21.10
C PRO A 399 -2.34 -29.04 -21.41
N ARG A 400 -1.70 -27.92 -21.75
CA ARG A 400 -0.24 -27.84 -21.99
C ARG A 400 0.59 -27.91 -20.71
N PHE A 401 -0.02 -27.72 -19.55
CA PHE A 401 0.68 -27.55 -18.27
C PHE A 401 0.27 -28.59 -17.23
N GLU A 402 1.16 -28.82 -16.28
CA GLU A 402 0.90 -29.58 -15.06
C GLU A 402 1.15 -28.70 -13.84
N VAL A 403 0.35 -28.90 -12.80
CA VAL A 403 0.39 -28.15 -11.55
C VAL A 403 0.63 -29.13 -10.41
N ASN A 404 1.57 -28.80 -9.53
CA ASN A 404 1.80 -29.54 -8.29
C ASN A 404 1.86 -28.57 -7.10
N LEU A 405 1.54 -29.07 -5.91
CA LEU A 405 1.79 -28.35 -4.67
C LEU A 405 3.30 -28.29 -4.42
N PHE A 406 3.86 -27.09 -4.28
CA PHE A 406 5.26 -26.89 -3.91
C PHE A 406 5.43 -26.86 -2.39
N ALA A 407 4.58 -26.09 -1.69
CA ALA A 407 4.57 -25.99 -0.24
C ALA A 407 3.15 -25.65 0.26
N SER A 408 2.76 -26.15 1.43
CA SER A 408 1.51 -25.78 2.11
C SER A 408 1.73 -25.58 3.61
N GLU A 409 0.77 -24.90 4.24
CA GLU A 409 0.65 -24.77 5.69
C GLU A 409 0.65 -26.11 6.42
N GLU A 410 0.14 -27.17 5.77
CA GLU A 410 0.02 -28.51 6.34
C GLU A 410 1.40 -29.14 6.57
N GLN A 411 2.36 -28.82 5.69
CA GLN A 411 3.75 -29.25 5.79
C GLN A 411 4.58 -28.25 6.61
N PHE A 412 4.37 -26.95 6.39
CA PHE A 412 5.15 -25.87 6.99
C PHE A 412 4.22 -24.82 7.58
N PRO A 413 3.87 -24.90 8.88
CA PRO A 413 2.94 -23.95 9.52
C PRO A 413 3.37 -22.48 9.41
N ASP A 414 4.67 -22.22 9.29
CA ASP A 414 5.23 -20.88 9.17
C ASP A 414 4.88 -20.17 7.85
N ILE A 415 4.42 -20.90 6.82
CA ILE A 415 4.03 -20.29 5.55
C ILE A 415 2.59 -19.77 5.53
N ALA A 416 1.84 -19.92 6.63
CA ALA A 416 0.44 -19.53 6.73
C ALA A 416 0.18 -18.11 6.21
N CYS A 417 -0.86 -17.98 5.39
CA CYS A 417 -1.27 -16.73 4.77
C CYS A 417 -0.16 -15.99 4.00
N PRO A 418 0.44 -16.61 2.96
CA PRO A 418 1.52 -16.00 2.20
C PRO A 418 0.99 -14.86 1.32
N ILE A 419 1.79 -13.80 1.18
CA ILE A 419 1.41 -12.57 0.47
C ILE A 419 2.30 -12.31 -0.76
N SER A 420 3.62 -12.37 -0.62
CA SER A 420 4.55 -12.02 -1.70
C SER A 420 5.77 -12.95 -1.74
N MET A 421 6.37 -13.12 -2.93
CA MET A 421 7.46 -14.07 -3.16
C MET A 421 8.68 -13.48 -3.87
N ARG A 422 9.91 -13.83 -3.46
CA ARG A 422 11.17 -13.45 -4.14
C ARG A 422 12.13 -14.62 -4.23
N TRP A 423 12.95 -14.66 -5.27
CA TRP A 423 14.04 -15.63 -5.40
C TRP A 423 15.39 -14.95 -5.09
N ASP A 424 16.18 -15.60 -4.24
CA ASP A 424 17.56 -15.17 -3.98
C ASP A 424 18.55 -15.72 -5.02
N ALA A 425 19.79 -15.24 -4.97
CA ALA A 425 20.84 -15.66 -5.90
C ALA A 425 21.32 -17.11 -5.72
N ARG A 426 20.92 -17.77 -4.63
CA ARG A 426 21.14 -19.20 -4.38
C ARG A 426 20.00 -20.06 -4.93
N GLY A 427 18.95 -19.44 -5.48
CA GLY A 427 17.79 -20.13 -6.02
C GLY A 427 16.81 -20.62 -4.95
N ARG A 428 16.77 -19.98 -3.77
CA ARG A 428 15.81 -20.27 -2.69
C ARG A 428 14.61 -19.32 -2.77
N LEU A 429 13.42 -19.80 -2.41
CA LEU A 429 12.18 -19.02 -2.48
C LEU A 429 11.90 -18.36 -1.13
N TRP A 430 11.87 -17.03 -1.11
CA TRP A 430 11.52 -16.22 0.05
C TRP A 430 10.04 -15.84 -0.02
N VAL A 431 9.33 -15.92 1.11
CA VAL A 431 7.89 -15.65 1.17
C VAL A 431 7.56 -14.79 2.39
N SER A 432 6.78 -13.72 2.21
CA SER A 432 6.19 -12.98 3.33
C SER A 432 4.83 -13.57 3.70
N CYS A 433 4.56 -13.73 5.00
CA CYS A 433 3.42 -14.45 5.53
C CYS A 433 2.75 -13.63 6.63
N SER A 434 1.43 -13.39 6.56
CA SER A 434 0.72 -12.57 7.57
C SER A 434 -0.51 -13.25 8.15
N THR A 435 -0.42 -13.56 9.45
CA THR A 435 -1.54 -14.04 10.26
C THR A 435 -2.19 -12.90 11.07
N THR A 436 -1.52 -11.74 11.10
CA THR A 436 -1.99 -10.49 11.71
C THR A 436 -2.98 -9.75 10.81
N TYR A 437 -2.80 -9.85 9.48
CA TYR A 437 -3.69 -9.21 8.51
C TYR A 437 -5.18 -9.54 8.77
N PRO A 438 -6.11 -8.57 8.60
CA PRO A 438 -5.89 -7.19 8.16
C PRO A 438 -5.62 -6.20 9.29
N HIS A 439 -5.56 -6.63 10.55
CA HIS A 439 -5.57 -5.68 11.67
C HIS A 439 -5.06 -6.28 12.99
N ILE A 440 -4.32 -5.46 13.74
CA ILE A 440 -3.86 -5.78 15.09
C ILE A 440 -4.90 -5.38 16.14
N TYR A 441 -5.28 -6.32 16.99
CA TYR A 441 -6.29 -6.11 18.04
C TYR A 441 -5.63 -5.99 19.43
N PRO A 442 -6.28 -5.30 20.39
CA PRO A 442 -5.79 -5.20 21.76
C PRO A 442 -5.41 -6.56 22.36
N GLY A 443 -4.26 -6.61 23.04
CA GLY A 443 -3.70 -7.83 23.63
C GLY A 443 -2.99 -8.76 22.62
N ARG A 444 -2.80 -8.32 21.37
CA ARG A 444 -2.00 -9.03 20.36
C ARG A 444 -0.83 -8.16 19.92
N GLU A 445 0.23 -8.82 19.46
CA GLU A 445 1.41 -8.20 18.84
C GLU A 445 1.56 -8.73 17.41
N PRO A 446 2.29 -8.02 16.52
CA PRO A 446 2.64 -8.54 15.21
C PRO A 446 3.41 -9.85 15.36
N VAL A 447 3.06 -10.85 14.55
CA VAL A 447 3.75 -12.15 14.56
C VAL A 447 3.95 -12.66 13.12
N ASP A 448 3.93 -11.74 12.16
CA ASP A 448 4.10 -12.06 10.76
C ASP A 448 5.57 -12.35 10.46
N LYS A 449 5.80 -13.11 9.40
CA LYS A 449 7.10 -13.75 9.13
C LYS A 449 7.55 -13.52 7.70
N ILE A 450 8.87 -13.58 7.52
CA ILE A 450 9.49 -13.87 6.22
C ILE A 450 10.19 -15.22 6.35
N VAL A 451 9.88 -16.13 5.43
CA VAL A 451 10.39 -17.50 5.43
C VAL A 451 11.17 -17.81 4.16
N ILE A 452 12.08 -18.78 4.24
CA ILE A 452 12.87 -19.31 3.11
C ILE A 452 12.47 -20.77 2.88
N LEU A 453 12.06 -21.08 1.66
CA LEU A 453 11.69 -22.41 1.18
C LEU A 453 12.75 -22.94 0.19
N GLU A 454 13.12 -24.21 0.35
CA GLU A 454 14.11 -24.88 -0.49
C GLU A 454 13.57 -26.23 -0.99
N ASP A 455 13.91 -26.59 -2.22
CA ASP A 455 13.70 -27.90 -2.85
C ASP A 455 15.09 -28.48 -3.13
N THR A 456 15.62 -29.25 -2.17
CA THR A 456 17.03 -29.67 -2.15
C THR A 456 17.29 -30.93 -2.97
N ASP A 457 16.26 -31.72 -3.26
CA ASP A 457 16.34 -32.92 -4.09
C ASP A 457 15.81 -32.72 -5.53
N HIS A 458 15.26 -31.53 -5.81
CA HIS A 458 14.80 -31.07 -7.11
C HIS A 458 13.60 -31.84 -7.66
N ASP A 459 12.76 -32.40 -6.78
CA ASP A 459 11.53 -33.13 -7.14
C ASP A 459 10.34 -32.21 -7.46
N GLY A 460 10.52 -30.89 -7.28
CA GLY A 460 9.49 -29.88 -7.50
C GLY A 460 8.63 -29.61 -6.27
N ARG A 461 9.04 -30.03 -5.08
CA ARG A 461 8.41 -29.77 -3.78
C ARG A 461 9.44 -29.20 -2.80
N ALA A 462 9.01 -28.29 -1.94
CA ALA A 462 9.87 -27.82 -0.86
C ALA A 462 10.02 -28.91 0.19
N ASP A 463 11.24 -29.14 0.64
CA ASP A 463 11.61 -30.06 1.72
C ASP A 463 12.15 -29.33 2.96
N SER A 464 12.38 -28.02 2.85
CA SER A 464 12.85 -27.15 3.92
C SER A 464 12.05 -25.84 4.01
N CYS A 465 11.82 -25.38 5.23
CA CYS A 465 11.28 -24.06 5.55
C CYS A 465 12.02 -23.49 6.76
N LYS A 466 12.57 -22.29 6.63
CA LYS A 466 13.23 -21.54 7.71
C LYS A 466 12.53 -20.21 7.93
N VAL A 467 12.30 -19.83 9.19
CA VAL A 467 11.89 -18.46 9.52
C VAL A 467 13.14 -17.58 9.49
N TRP A 468 13.21 -16.67 8.51
CA TRP A 468 14.32 -15.73 8.38
C TRP A 468 14.08 -14.47 9.22
N ALA A 469 12.85 -13.93 9.21
CA ALA A 469 12.45 -12.84 10.10
C ALA A 469 11.10 -13.14 10.75
N ASP A 470 10.97 -12.72 12.01
CA ASP A 470 9.75 -12.73 12.81
C ASP A 470 9.41 -11.29 13.29
N ASP A 471 8.24 -11.15 13.93
CA ASP A 471 7.72 -9.86 14.44
C ASP A 471 7.63 -8.77 13.35
N VAL A 472 7.33 -9.17 12.11
CA VAL A 472 7.08 -8.23 11.02
C VAL A 472 5.60 -7.80 11.09
N HIS A 473 5.28 -6.57 10.69
CA HIS A 473 3.91 -6.06 10.74
C HIS A 473 3.27 -5.93 9.35
N ILE A 474 2.39 -6.88 8.98
CA ILE A 474 1.63 -6.90 7.72
C ILE A 474 2.56 -6.67 6.49
N PRO A 475 3.53 -7.58 6.24
CA PRO A 475 4.50 -7.42 5.16
C PRO A 475 3.88 -7.68 3.78
N LEU A 476 3.21 -6.67 3.22
CA LEU A 476 2.55 -6.77 1.91
C LEU A 476 3.54 -6.97 0.75
N SER A 477 4.77 -6.49 0.90
CA SER A 477 5.85 -6.69 -0.08
C SER A 477 7.21 -6.52 0.56
N PHE A 478 8.21 -7.13 -0.05
CA PHE A 478 9.62 -6.97 0.29
C PHE A 478 10.49 -7.18 -0.96
N GLU A 479 11.73 -6.69 -0.90
CA GLU A 479 12.74 -6.95 -1.91
C GLU A 479 14.09 -7.24 -1.25
N LEU A 480 14.87 -8.15 -1.84
CA LEU A 480 16.16 -8.56 -1.31
C LEU A 480 17.22 -7.48 -1.54
N ILE A 481 18.02 -7.23 -0.51
CA ILE A 481 19.23 -6.38 -0.49
C ILE A 481 20.43 -7.23 -0.03
N PRO A 482 21.66 -6.73 -0.15
CA PRO A 482 22.81 -7.42 0.42
C PRO A 482 22.60 -7.70 1.91
N HIS A 483 22.74 -8.96 2.29
CA HIS A 483 22.57 -9.43 3.67
C HIS A 483 21.19 -9.17 4.29
N GLY A 484 20.12 -8.99 3.50
CA GLY A 484 18.80 -8.82 4.10
C GLY A 484 17.68 -8.41 3.15
N VAL A 485 16.69 -7.68 3.69
CA VAL A 485 15.51 -7.23 2.94
C VAL A 485 15.13 -5.78 3.26
N LEU A 486 14.54 -5.11 2.27
CA LEU A 486 13.66 -3.96 2.50
C LEU A 486 12.22 -4.46 2.51
N VAL A 487 11.45 -4.13 3.54
CA VAL A 487 10.10 -4.68 3.77
C VAL A 487 9.12 -3.59 4.20
N SER A 488 7.88 -3.72 3.73
CA SER A 488 6.74 -2.90 4.16
C SER A 488 6.33 -3.26 5.59
N GLU A 489 6.29 -2.28 6.50
CA GLU A 489 5.82 -2.45 7.88
C GLU A 489 5.02 -1.22 8.33
N GLU A 490 3.75 -1.11 7.93
CA GLU A 490 2.90 0.09 8.15
C GLU A 490 3.05 0.74 9.55
N PRO A 491 3.38 2.05 9.66
CA PRO A 491 3.56 3.06 8.61
C PRO A 491 5.02 3.20 8.09
N HIS A 492 5.85 2.19 8.29
CA HIS A 492 7.29 2.20 8.07
C HIS A 492 7.69 1.48 6.78
N LEU A 493 8.82 1.93 6.24
CA LEU A 493 9.68 1.14 5.38
C LEU A 493 10.86 0.68 6.22
N SER A 494 11.04 -0.63 6.35
CA SER A 494 12.06 -1.24 7.22
C SER A 494 13.19 -1.86 6.44
N ARG A 495 14.40 -1.79 6.99
CA ARG A 495 15.57 -2.57 6.60
C ARG A 495 15.81 -3.64 7.66
N LEU A 496 15.81 -4.91 7.26
CA LEU A 496 16.19 -6.04 8.10
C LEU A 496 17.47 -6.66 7.55
N LEU A 497 18.43 -6.98 8.41
CA LEU A 497 19.71 -7.56 8.02
C LEU A 497 20.02 -8.81 8.85
N ASP A 498 20.77 -9.72 8.23
CA ASP A 498 21.44 -10.89 8.82
C ASP A 498 22.94 -10.58 8.82
N THR A 499 23.50 -10.29 10.00
CA THR A 499 24.91 -9.85 10.12
C THR A 499 25.91 -10.96 10.43
N ASP A 500 25.45 -12.19 10.72
CA ASP A 500 26.31 -13.33 11.02
C ASP A 500 26.20 -14.50 10.03
N GLY A 501 25.25 -14.44 9.10
CA GLY A 501 25.06 -15.37 7.99
C GLY A 501 24.34 -16.67 8.38
N ASP A 502 23.58 -16.67 9.47
CA ASP A 502 22.84 -17.84 9.96
C ASP A 502 21.46 -18.04 9.29
N ASP A 503 21.13 -17.23 8.27
CA ASP A 503 19.81 -17.11 7.64
C ASP A 503 18.74 -16.62 8.65
N ARG A 504 19.08 -15.70 9.56
CA ARG A 504 18.14 -15.00 10.43
C ARG A 504 18.44 -13.51 10.51
N ALA A 505 17.38 -12.69 10.46
CA ALA A 505 17.50 -11.27 10.70
C ALA A 505 17.85 -10.99 12.16
N ASP A 506 18.92 -10.24 12.41
CA ASP A 506 19.42 -9.84 13.73
C ASP A 506 19.47 -8.32 13.92
N GLN A 507 19.26 -7.54 12.85
CA GLN A 507 19.13 -6.08 12.89
C GLN A 507 17.87 -5.61 12.18
N ARG A 508 17.23 -4.58 12.76
CA ARG A 508 16.05 -3.91 12.22
C ARG A 508 16.18 -2.40 12.34
N GLU A 509 15.90 -1.70 11.23
CA GLU A 509 15.90 -0.24 11.19
C GLU A 509 14.72 0.28 10.36
N PHE A 510 13.95 1.22 10.93
CA PHE A 510 12.91 1.94 10.17
C PHE A 510 13.55 3.11 9.41
N ILE A 511 13.85 2.90 8.11
CA ILE A 511 14.53 3.90 7.28
C ILE A 511 13.64 5.10 6.96
N TYR A 512 12.34 4.85 6.74
CA TYR A 512 11.33 5.89 6.56
C TYR A 512 10.04 5.56 7.31
N THR A 513 9.31 6.59 7.73
CA THR A 513 8.00 6.50 8.39
C THR A 513 7.06 7.56 7.83
N GLY A 514 5.77 7.37 8.05
CA GLY A 514 4.73 8.34 7.66
C GLY A 514 3.99 7.97 6.38
N PHE A 515 4.18 6.75 5.88
CA PHE A 515 3.31 6.17 4.87
C PHE A 515 1.89 5.98 5.42
N GLY A 516 0.89 5.99 4.55
CA GLY A 516 -0.53 5.85 4.89
C GLY A 516 -0.82 4.52 5.58
N THR A 517 -1.82 4.54 6.46
CA THR A 517 -2.28 3.38 7.23
C THR A 517 -3.81 3.25 7.22
N GLU A 518 -4.48 4.03 6.37
CA GLU A 518 -5.93 4.20 6.37
C GLU A 518 -6.66 2.96 5.88
N ASP A 519 -6.02 2.13 5.05
CA ASP A 519 -6.48 0.82 4.64
C ASP A 519 -5.25 -0.08 4.43
N SER A 520 -5.14 -1.12 5.25
CA SER A 520 -4.06 -2.12 5.25
C SER A 520 -3.96 -2.91 3.97
N HIS A 521 -5.03 -2.95 3.16
CA HIS A 521 -4.94 -3.51 1.82
C HIS A 521 -4.21 -2.53 0.90
N HIS A 522 -4.21 -1.23 1.13
CA HIS A 522 -3.71 -0.24 0.15
C HIS A 522 -2.31 0.28 0.47
N ALA A 523 -1.68 -0.26 1.50
CA ALA A 523 -0.40 0.19 2.02
C ALA A 523 0.79 -0.16 1.14
N LEU A 524 2.00 0.18 1.58
CA LEU A 524 3.21 -0.02 0.78
C LEU A 524 3.32 -1.46 0.22
N HIS A 525 3.30 -1.58 -1.11
CA HIS A 525 3.38 -2.84 -1.84
C HIS A 525 4.13 -2.71 -3.17
N ASP A 526 4.22 -3.81 -3.92
CA ASP A 526 4.90 -3.92 -5.23
C ASP A 526 6.38 -3.53 -5.23
N PHE A 527 7.14 -3.97 -4.23
CA PHE A 527 8.57 -3.66 -4.16
C PHE A 527 9.31 -4.35 -5.30
N ILE A 528 9.99 -3.59 -6.15
CA ILE A 528 10.74 -4.13 -7.30
C ILE A 528 11.93 -3.23 -7.63
N TRP A 529 13.07 -3.83 -7.96
CA TRP A 529 14.18 -3.07 -8.55
C TRP A 529 13.83 -2.65 -9.97
N THR A 530 13.92 -1.35 -10.25
CA THR A 530 13.92 -0.87 -11.63
C THR A 530 15.18 -1.39 -12.35
N PRO A 531 15.17 -1.51 -13.69
CA PRO A 531 16.36 -1.90 -14.44
C PRO A 531 17.56 -1.01 -14.10
N ASP A 532 17.35 0.30 -13.95
CA ASP A 532 18.39 1.31 -13.67
C ASP A 532 18.82 1.41 -12.20
N GLY A 533 18.20 0.64 -11.29
CA GLY A 533 18.75 0.36 -9.97
C GLY A 533 18.07 1.02 -8.78
N ASP A 534 16.99 1.79 -8.98
CA ASP A 534 16.16 2.34 -7.91
C ASP A 534 15.18 1.27 -7.39
N LEU A 535 14.81 1.35 -6.11
CA LEU A 535 13.70 0.56 -5.59
C LEU A 535 12.39 1.31 -5.90
N MET A 536 11.51 0.67 -6.67
CA MET A 536 10.17 1.18 -6.95
C MET A 536 9.13 0.46 -6.10
N PHE A 537 8.18 1.22 -5.57
CA PHE A 537 7.05 0.71 -4.78
C PHE A 537 5.90 1.73 -4.81
N ARG A 538 4.73 1.39 -4.25
CA ARG A 538 3.56 2.28 -4.28
C ARG A 538 2.59 2.06 -3.12
N GLU A 539 1.67 2.99 -2.99
CA GLU A 539 0.45 2.90 -2.17
C GLU A 539 -0.79 3.26 -3.00
N SER A 540 -1.96 2.88 -2.52
CA SER A 540 -3.26 2.97 -3.20
C SER A 540 -4.24 3.85 -2.42
N ILE A 541 -5.44 4.09 -2.98
CA ILE A 541 -6.44 5.07 -2.51
C ILE A 541 -6.66 5.09 -0.99
N PHE A 542 -7.13 6.24 -0.49
CA PHE A 542 -7.42 6.60 0.91
C PHE A 542 -6.23 7.14 1.71
N HIS A 543 -5.00 6.91 1.24
CA HIS A 543 -3.79 7.18 2.00
C HIS A 543 -3.39 8.65 1.98
N HIS A 544 -2.91 9.15 3.12
CA HIS A 544 -2.33 10.49 3.26
C HIS A 544 -0.89 10.36 3.79
N SER A 545 0.03 10.08 2.87
CA SER A 545 1.42 9.87 3.18
C SER A 545 2.20 11.16 3.35
N GLN A 546 3.01 11.19 4.39
CA GLN A 546 3.86 12.32 4.78
C GLN A 546 5.18 11.80 5.32
N ILE A 547 6.23 11.84 4.49
CA ILE A 547 7.54 11.29 4.84
C ILE A 547 8.53 12.43 4.94
N GLU A 548 9.19 12.56 6.10
CA GLU A 548 10.30 13.49 6.28
C GLU A 548 11.58 12.87 5.71
N THR A 549 12.40 13.67 5.01
CA THR A 549 13.66 13.20 4.43
C THR A 549 14.76 14.25 4.62
N PRO A 550 16.04 13.90 4.41
CA PRO A 550 17.14 14.87 4.35
C PRO A 550 17.00 15.91 3.22
N TYR A 551 16.12 15.65 2.25
CA TYR A 551 15.88 16.46 1.07
C TYR A 551 14.54 17.22 1.12
N GLY A 552 13.81 17.09 2.22
CA GLY A 552 12.52 17.74 2.45
C GLY A 552 11.35 16.76 2.55
N PRO A 553 10.14 17.25 2.87
CA PRO A 553 8.97 16.41 3.00
C PRO A 553 8.52 15.86 1.64
N VAL A 554 8.26 14.55 1.59
CA VAL A 554 7.64 13.85 0.46
C VAL A 554 6.19 13.54 0.84
N ARG A 555 5.23 14.08 0.08
CA ARG A 555 3.80 13.94 0.39
C ARG A 555 3.03 13.34 -0.78
N ALA A 556 2.07 12.48 -0.43
CA ALA A 556 1.13 11.91 -1.37
C ALA A 556 -0.29 11.92 -0.77
N ARG A 557 -1.29 12.03 -1.64
CA ARG A 557 -2.70 11.98 -1.29
C ARG A 557 -3.37 10.95 -2.15
N ASN A 558 -4.25 10.15 -1.56
CA ASN A 558 -4.92 9.00 -2.15
C ASN A 558 -3.95 7.93 -2.62
N SER A 559 -3.12 8.18 -3.63
CA SER A 559 -2.17 7.18 -4.14
C SER A 559 -0.93 7.85 -4.71
N SER A 560 0.19 7.13 -4.70
CA SER A 560 1.42 7.53 -5.38
C SER A 560 2.31 6.32 -5.59
N TRP A 561 3.19 6.42 -6.59
CA TRP A 561 4.40 5.62 -6.65
C TRP A 561 5.54 6.33 -5.94
N PHE A 562 6.55 5.56 -5.58
CA PHE A 562 7.77 6.03 -4.95
C PHE A 562 8.99 5.37 -5.60
N LEU A 563 10.05 6.16 -5.80
CA LEU A 563 11.39 5.69 -6.16
C LEU A 563 12.34 6.03 -5.03
N LEU A 564 13.02 5.01 -4.49
CA LEU A 564 14.11 5.16 -3.54
C LEU A 564 15.43 4.81 -4.23
N HIS A 565 16.33 5.78 -4.33
CA HIS A 565 17.71 5.54 -4.73
C HIS A 565 18.51 5.10 -3.48
N PRO A 566 19.05 3.86 -3.42
CA PRO A 566 19.62 3.34 -2.19
C PRO A 566 20.87 4.06 -1.65
N SER A 567 21.76 4.56 -2.52
CA SER A 567 23.07 5.07 -2.09
C SER A 567 23.03 6.47 -1.48
N ASP A 568 22.12 7.33 -1.94
CA ASP A 568 21.89 8.67 -1.38
C ASP A 568 20.58 8.77 -0.56
N GLN A 569 19.85 7.65 -0.45
CA GLN A 569 18.54 7.50 0.18
C GLN A 569 17.47 8.47 -0.35
N ARG A 570 17.60 9.01 -1.56
CA ARG A 570 16.63 9.96 -2.08
C ARG A 570 15.31 9.28 -2.41
N LEU A 571 14.24 9.71 -1.74
CA LEU A 571 12.88 9.27 -1.98
C LEU A 571 12.14 10.28 -2.88
N THR A 572 11.56 9.82 -3.98
CA THR A 572 10.78 10.65 -4.91
C THR A 572 9.38 10.08 -5.08
N ALA A 573 8.35 10.90 -4.81
CA ALA A 573 6.96 10.55 -5.12
C ALA A 573 6.59 10.99 -6.55
N PHE A 574 5.96 10.07 -7.30
CA PHE A 574 5.60 10.29 -8.69
C PHE A 574 4.32 9.55 -9.05
N GLY A 575 3.71 9.91 -10.19
CA GLY A 575 2.53 9.21 -10.71
C GLY A 575 1.33 9.19 -9.76
N GLY A 576 1.16 10.22 -8.92
CA GLY A 576 0.01 10.36 -8.03
C GLY A 576 -1.22 10.87 -8.77
N TYR A 577 -2.28 10.05 -8.83
CA TYR A 577 -3.59 10.36 -9.43
C TYR A 577 -4.70 9.65 -8.63
N PRO A 578 -5.97 9.99 -8.83
CA PRO A 578 -7.08 9.18 -8.30
C PRO A 578 -7.08 7.80 -8.98
N ASN A 579 -6.53 6.79 -8.29
CA ASN A 579 -6.54 5.38 -8.70
C ASN A 579 -7.15 4.56 -7.57
N THR A 580 -7.59 3.33 -7.82
CA THR A 580 -8.34 2.54 -6.83
C THR A 580 -7.48 1.55 -6.05
N ASN A 581 -7.07 0.45 -6.68
CA ASN A 581 -6.41 -0.66 -5.99
C ASN A 581 -5.46 -1.44 -6.93
N PRO A 582 -4.38 -0.80 -7.39
CA PRO A 582 -3.27 -1.45 -8.10
C PRO A 582 -2.55 -2.50 -7.25
N TRP A 583 -2.05 -3.52 -7.92
CA TRP A 583 -1.11 -4.55 -7.45
C TRP A 583 -0.39 -5.25 -8.61
N GLY A 584 0.86 -5.63 -8.44
CA GLY A 584 1.65 -6.35 -9.42
C GLY A 584 2.29 -5.42 -10.44
N VAL A 585 3.62 -5.50 -10.50
CA VAL A 585 4.48 -4.74 -11.43
C VAL A 585 5.60 -5.65 -11.91
N VAL A 586 5.87 -5.65 -13.23
CA VAL A 586 7.01 -6.35 -13.81
C VAL A 586 7.50 -5.65 -15.08
N PHE A 587 8.82 -5.66 -15.28
CA PHE A 587 9.47 -5.05 -16.43
C PHE A 587 9.66 -6.05 -17.57
N ASP A 588 9.50 -5.58 -18.80
CA ASP A 588 9.85 -6.30 -20.01
C ASP A 588 11.35 -6.19 -20.33
N ASP A 589 11.75 -6.74 -21.48
CA ASP A 589 13.14 -6.82 -21.91
C ASP A 589 13.82 -5.45 -22.07
N TRP A 590 13.06 -4.39 -22.37
CA TRP A 590 13.54 -3.03 -22.61
C TRP A 590 13.26 -2.08 -21.44
N GLY A 591 12.77 -2.61 -20.32
CA GLY A 591 12.45 -1.84 -19.13
C GLY A 591 11.19 -0.99 -19.27
N GLN A 592 10.29 -1.30 -20.19
CA GLN A 592 8.88 -0.92 -20.05
C GLN A 592 8.23 -1.87 -19.05
N HIS A 593 7.07 -1.51 -18.49
CA HIS A 593 6.46 -2.35 -17.47
C HIS A 593 4.95 -2.37 -17.55
N VAL A 594 4.42 -3.56 -17.21
CA VAL A 594 3.01 -3.78 -16.98
C VAL A 594 2.73 -3.62 -15.50
N ALA A 595 1.72 -2.80 -15.19
CA ALA A 595 1.10 -2.75 -13.88
C ALA A 595 -0.40 -3.01 -14.01
N SER A 596 -1.05 -3.46 -12.95
CA SER A 596 -2.50 -3.71 -13.00
C SER A 596 -3.34 -2.45 -13.18
N HIS A 597 -2.86 -1.37 -12.59
CA HIS A 597 -3.45 -0.05 -12.69
C HIS A 597 -2.33 0.98 -12.65
N PRO A 598 -1.89 1.50 -13.81
CA PRO A 598 -2.40 1.30 -15.19
C PRO A 598 -1.58 0.27 -15.99
N ILE A 599 -2.15 -0.29 -17.08
CA ILE A 599 -1.52 -1.37 -17.88
C ILE A 599 -0.15 -0.98 -18.42
N PHE A 600 0.01 0.24 -18.95
CA PHE A 600 1.30 0.78 -19.35
C PHE A 600 1.72 1.91 -18.41
N ALA A 601 2.51 1.56 -17.40
CA ALA A 601 2.76 2.45 -16.28
C ALA A 601 3.75 3.59 -16.59
N SER A 602 4.60 3.47 -17.61
CA SER A 602 5.52 4.55 -18.02
C SER A 602 4.81 5.87 -18.34
N ALA A 603 3.55 5.85 -18.80
CA ALA A 603 2.77 7.06 -19.05
C ALA A 603 2.46 7.88 -17.78
N PHE A 604 2.70 7.30 -16.60
CA PHE A 604 2.39 7.87 -15.28
C PHE A 604 3.67 8.24 -14.53
N HIS A 605 4.83 8.21 -15.18
CA HIS A 605 6.13 8.36 -14.51
C HIS A 605 6.54 9.80 -14.21
N ALA A 606 5.73 10.79 -14.58
CA ALA A 606 5.98 12.18 -14.20
C ALA A 606 5.92 12.39 -12.67
N THR A 607 6.78 13.26 -12.14
CA THR A 607 6.76 13.68 -10.73
C THR A 607 5.40 14.29 -10.35
N ASN A 608 5.02 14.21 -9.07
CA ASN A 608 3.68 14.59 -8.62
C ASN A 608 3.33 16.06 -8.88
N ALA A 609 2.03 16.34 -9.04
CA ALA A 609 1.48 17.70 -9.03
C ALA A 609 1.75 18.39 -7.67
N PRO A 610 1.64 19.73 -7.58
CA PRO A 610 1.76 20.44 -6.30
C PRO A 610 0.79 19.88 -5.27
N TYR A 611 1.30 19.37 -4.14
CA TYR A 611 0.46 18.90 -3.05
C TYR A 611 -0.48 20.02 -2.54
N PRO A 612 -1.77 19.75 -2.25
CA PRO A 612 -2.47 18.46 -2.19
C PRO A 612 -3.18 18.05 -3.49
N GLU A 613 -2.86 18.69 -4.62
CA GLU A 613 -3.38 18.29 -5.92
C GLU A 613 -2.80 16.94 -6.36
N GLN A 614 -3.47 16.29 -7.29
CA GLN A 614 -3.02 15.07 -7.95
C GLN A 614 -3.07 15.26 -9.46
N HIS A 615 -2.37 14.40 -10.20
CA HIS A 615 -2.54 14.32 -11.65
C HIS A 615 -3.99 13.99 -12.01
N PRO A 616 -4.50 14.45 -13.17
CA PRO A 616 -5.88 14.22 -13.55
C PRO A 616 -6.17 12.73 -13.73
N ALA A 617 -7.41 12.34 -13.46
CA ALA A 617 -7.91 11.00 -13.78
C ALA A 617 -7.72 10.71 -15.28
N THR A 618 -7.46 9.44 -15.58
CA THR A 618 -7.10 8.98 -16.92
C THR A 618 -8.20 8.15 -17.56
N LYS A 619 -8.15 8.01 -18.89
CA LYS A 619 -8.98 7.06 -19.66
C LYS A 619 -8.19 5.83 -20.08
N LEU A 620 -6.90 5.79 -19.74
CA LEU A 620 -6.03 4.67 -20.11
C LEU A 620 -6.52 3.40 -19.39
N PRO A 621 -6.45 2.24 -20.05
CA PRO A 621 -7.05 1.04 -19.50
C PRO A 621 -6.37 0.61 -18.19
N ALA A 622 -7.19 0.11 -17.27
CA ALA A 622 -6.77 -0.32 -15.95
C ALA A 622 -7.72 -1.40 -15.43
N TYR A 623 -7.20 -2.27 -14.55
CA TYR A 623 -7.98 -3.34 -13.94
C TYR A 623 -7.96 -3.26 -12.42
N SER A 624 -9.00 -3.81 -11.81
CA SER A 624 -9.02 -4.13 -10.39
C SER A 624 -9.04 -5.65 -10.21
N GLY A 625 -8.65 -6.13 -9.02
CA GLY A 625 -8.75 -7.55 -8.68
C GLY A 625 -7.65 -8.44 -9.27
N VAL A 626 -6.52 -7.85 -9.67
CA VAL A 626 -5.33 -8.55 -10.17
C VAL A 626 -4.12 -8.12 -9.35
N CYS A 627 -3.08 -8.95 -9.20
CA CYS A 627 -2.05 -8.72 -8.17
C CYS A 627 -0.63 -9.24 -8.39
N GLY A 628 -0.39 -10.16 -9.32
CA GLY A 628 0.95 -10.63 -9.65
C GLY A 628 1.10 -10.86 -11.14
N HIS A 629 2.23 -10.45 -11.71
CA HIS A 629 2.55 -10.57 -13.13
C HIS A 629 3.99 -11.08 -13.33
N ASP A 630 4.25 -11.88 -14.37
CA ASP A 630 5.60 -12.20 -14.80
C ASP A 630 5.67 -12.49 -16.30
N PHE A 631 6.78 -12.11 -16.95
CA PHE A 631 7.00 -12.34 -18.38
C PHE A 631 7.52 -13.75 -18.66
N VAL A 632 7.10 -14.32 -19.79
CA VAL A 632 7.50 -15.65 -20.24
C VAL A 632 8.69 -15.53 -21.20
N ASP A 633 9.87 -15.95 -20.75
CA ASP A 633 11.12 -15.91 -21.54
C ASP A 633 12.00 -17.18 -21.38
N PHE A 634 11.50 -18.18 -20.67
CA PHE A 634 12.19 -19.46 -20.48
C PHE A 634 11.93 -20.39 -21.68
N PRO A 635 12.97 -20.98 -22.29
CA PRO A 635 12.84 -21.78 -23.50
C PRO A 635 12.05 -23.10 -23.29
N SER A 636 11.86 -23.52 -22.04
CA SER A 636 11.02 -24.66 -21.69
C SER A 636 9.53 -24.40 -21.94
N TRP A 637 9.10 -23.14 -21.98
CA TRP A 637 7.71 -22.73 -22.23
C TRP A 637 7.38 -22.68 -23.72
N PRO A 638 6.11 -22.89 -24.11
CA PRO A 638 5.70 -22.91 -25.50
C PRO A 638 6.15 -21.66 -26.28
N ALA A 639 6.62 -21.85 -27.51
CA ALA A 639 7.19 -20.77 -28.33
C ALA A 639 6.19 -19.63 -28.57
N GLU A 640 4.90 -19.94 -28.67
CA GLU A 640 3.83 -18.95 -28.86
C GLU A 640 3.56 -18.06 -27.63
N MET A 641 4.13 -18.39 -26.47
CA MET A 641 4.01 -17.62 -25.23
C MET A 641 5.22 -16.73 -24.95
N GLN A 642 6.33 -16.91 -25.66
CA GLN A 642 7.56 -16.14 -25.46
C GLN A 642 7.32 -14.65 -25.71
N GLY A 643 7.74 -13.79 -24.79
CA GLY A 643 7.47 -12.34 -24.81
C GLY A 643 6.04 -11.95 -24.38
N GLY A 644 5.17 -12.93 -24.12
CA GLY A 644 3.91 -12.73 -23.41
C GLY A 644 4.12 -12.71 -21.88
N PHE A 645 3.02 -12.61 -21.14
CA PHE A 645 3.08 -12.59 -19.67
C PHE A 645 1.90 -13.32 -19.04
N ILE A 646 2.07 -13.70 -17.77
CA ILE A 646 1.07 -14.40 -16.97
C ILE A 646 0.59 -13.47 -15.86
N LYS A 647 -0.70 -13.50 -15.55
CA LYS A 647 -1.35 -12.60 -14.59
C LYS A 647 -2.22 -13.35 -13.59
N ALA A 648 -2.09 -13.01 -12.31
CA ALA A 648 -3.00 -13.44 -11.26
C ALA A 648 -4.23 -12.52 -11.18
N ARG A 649 -5.42 -13.10 -11.35
CA ARG A 649 -6.71 -12.44 -11.10
C ARG A 649 -7.40 -13.10 -9.92
N TYR A 650 -7.29 -12.48 -8.75
CA TYR A 650 -8.00 -12.94 -7.56
C TYR A 650 -9.47 -12.51 -7.55
N LYS A 651 -9.89 -11.45 -8.24
CA LYS A 651 -11.30 -11.03 -8.28
C LYS A 651 -11.74 -10.67 -9.71
N PRO A 652 -12.99 -11.03 -10.13
CA PRO A 652 -13.98 -11.83 -9.40
C PRO A 652 -13.89 -13.35 -9.61
N THR A 653 -12.94 -13.84 -10.42
CA THR A 653 -13.00 -15.18 -11.02
C THR A 653 -11.86 -16.14 -10.69
N ASN A 654 -10.93 -15.82 -9.77
CA ASN A 654 -9.90 -16.75 -9.28
C ASN A 654 -9.06 -17.45 -10.37
N ARG A 655 -8.45 -16.65 -11.26
CA ARG A 655 -7.72 -17.13 -12.44
C ARG A 655 -6.24 -16.85 -12.37
N ILE A 656 -5.48 -17.70 -13.05
CA ILE A 656 -4.15 -17.39 -13.58
C ILE A 656 -4.30 -17.31 -15.10
N GLU A 657 -4.02 -16.15 -15.67
CA GLU A 657 -4.39 -15.76 -17.03
C GLU A 657 -3.14 -15.61 -17.91
N ILE A 658 -3.23 -16.03 -19.17
CA ILE A 658 -2.18 -15.90 -20.20
C ILE A 658 -2.49 -14.68 -21.07
N PHE A 659 -1.49 -13.82 -21.26
CA PHE A 659 -1.59 -12.60 -22.06
C PHE A 659 -0.46 -12.46 -23.08
N ARG A 660 -0.74 -11.74 -24.16
CA ARG A 660 0.29 -11.17 -25.04
C ARG A 660 0.54 -9.72 -24.68
N TRP A 661 1.78 -9.28 -24.88
CA TRP A 661 2.23 -7.90 -24.75
C TRP A 661 2.39 -7.28 -26.14
N LEU A 662 1.46 -6.39 -26.51
CA LEU A 662 1.33 -5.87 -27.86
C LEU A 662 1.88 -4.45 -27.94
N GLU A 663 2.94 -4.26 -28.71
CA GLU A 663 3.49 -2.94 -28.97
C GLU A 663 2.54 -2.09 -29.85
N LYS A 664 2.38 -0.82 -29.46
CA LYS A 664 1.73 0.25 -30.19
C LYS A 664 2.71 1.40 -30.41
N GLU A 665 2.29 2.45 -31.11
CA GLU A 665 3.15 3.57 -31.47
C GLU A 665 3.71 4.34 -30.25
N ASP A 666 2.92 4.52 -29.19
CA ASP A 666 3.26 5.31 -28.00
C ASP A 666 3.17 4.53 -26.67
N HIS A 667 2.89 3.23 -26.71
CA HIS A 667 2.70 2.39 -25.51
C HIS A 667 2.67 0.89 -25.85
N PHE A 668 2.38 0.07 -24.85
CA PHE A 668 2.07 -1.35 -24.99
C PHE A 668 0.68 -1.67 -24.41
N GLU A 669 -0.03 -2.59 -25.04
CA GLU A 669 -1.33 -3.09 -24.60
C GLU A 669 -1.24 -4.58 -24.22
N GLU A 670 -2.17 -5.05 -23.39
CA GLU A 670 -2.33 -6.48 -23.13
C GLU A 670 -3.47 -7.07 -23.96
N GLU A 671 -3.29 -8.30 -24.44
CA GLU A 671 -4.34 -9.10 -25.08
C GLU A 671 -4.50 -10.41 -24.30
N TYR A 672 -5.69 -10.61 -23.72
CA TYR A 672 -6.06 -11.86 -23.06
C TYR A 672 -6.09 -13.01 -24.08
N VAL A 673 -5.45 -14.13 -23.75
CA VAL A 673 -5.40 -15.33 -24.59
C VAL A 673 -6.29 -16.44 -24.04
N SER A 674 -6.00 -16.90 -22.82
CA SER A 674 -6.72 -18.01 -22.16
C SER A 674 -6.37 -18.08 -20.67
N ASP A 675 -7.05 -18.95 -19.93
CA ASP A 675 -6.69 -19.25 -18.54
C ASP A 675 -5.63 -20.36 -18.50
N LEU A 676 -4.57 -20.16 -17.71
CA LEU A 676 -3.62 -21.20 -17.31
C LEU A 676 -4.23 -22.09 -16.21
N ILE A 677 -4.88 -21.45 -15.23
CA ILE A 677 -5.63 -22.09 -14.15
C ILE A 677 -6.92 -21.29 -13.93
N PHE A 678 -8.05 -21.99 -13.80
CA PHE A 678 -9.29 -21.47 -13.22
C PHE A 678 -9.68 -22.37 -12.05
N SER A 679 -9.83 -21.81 -10.84
CA SER A 679 -10.35 -22.57 -9.69
C SER A 679 -11.86 -22.39 -9.56
N GLU A 680 -12.58 -23.49 -9.40
CA GLU A 680 -14.00 -23.50 -9.07
C GLU A 680 -14.27 -23.09 -7.60
N ASN A 681 -13.24 -23.07 -6.75
CA ASN A 681 -13.34 -22.65 -5.36
C ASN A 681 -12.94 -21.19 -5.17
N LEU A 682 -13.84 -20.42 -4.54
CA LEU A 682 -13.62 -19.00 -4.28
C LEU A 682 -12.61 -18.70 -3.14
N SER A 683 -12.25 -19.72 -2.36
CA SER A 683 -11.23 -19.63 -1.30
C SER A 683 -9.79 -19.58 -1.83
N PHE A 684 -9.54 -20.04 -3.07
CA PHE A 684 -8.28 -19.79 -3.77
C PHE A 684 -8.10 -18.29 -3.99
N ILE A 685 -7.02 -17.70 -3.50
CA ILE A 685 -6.74 -16.27 -3.65
C ILE A 685 -5.29 -16.13 -4.11
N PRO A 686 -5.03 -16.22 -5.43
CA PRO A 686 -3.69 -16.02 -5.96
C PRO A 686 -3.33 -14.54 -5.82
N VAL A 687 -2.27 -14.24 -5.05
CA VAL A 687 -1.85 -12.87 -4.71
C VAL A 687 -0.51 -12.44 -5.31
N ASP A 688 0.35 -13.39 -5.68
CA ASP A 688 1.61 -13.12 -6.37
C ASP A 688 1.97 -14.32 -7.27
N LEU A 689 2.80 -14.10 -8.27
CA LEU A 689 3.39 -15.17 -9.09
C LEU A 689 4.79 -14.80 -9.59
N ARG A 690 5.69 -15.77 -9.68
CA ARG A 690 7.08 -15.56 -10.15
C ARG A 690 7.64 -16.79 -10.85
N PHE A 691 8.42 -16.57 -11.89
CA PHE A 691 9.29 -17.60 -12.44
C PHE A 691 10.46 -17.90 -11.50
N GLY A 692 10.65 -19.18 -11.21
CA GLY A 692 11.81 -19.68 -10.47
C GLY A 692 13.03 -19.87 -11.35
N PRO A 693 14.21 -20.11 -10.74
CA PRO A 693 15.50 -20.11 -11.43
C PRO A 693 15.64 -21.20 -12.50
N ARG A 694 14.82 -22.25 -12.44
CA ARG A 694 14.81 -23.37 -13.40
C ARG A 694 13.73 -23.24 -14.49
N GLY A 695 12.97 -22.14 -14.49
CA GLY A 695 11.92 -21.84 -15.47
C GLY A 695 10.53 -22.39 -15.15
N ALA A 696 10.29 -22.91 -13.93
CA ALA A 696 8.93 -23.20 -13.46
C ALA A 696 8.26 -21.92 -12.95
N LEU A 697 6.93 -21.81 -13.10
CA LEU A 697 6.15 -20.71 -12.54
C LEU A 697 5.64 -21.08 -11.14
N TYR A 698 5.73 -20.17 -10.19
CA TYR A 698 5.23 -20.35 -8.83
C TYR A 698 4.11 -19.34 -8.54
N ILE A 699 3.05 -19.79 -7.87
CA ILE A 699 1.87 -18.98 -7.53
C ILE A 699 1.73 -18.97 -6.01
N CYS A 700 1.63 -17.77 -5.44
CA CYS A 700 1.36 -17.52 -4.03
C CYS A 700 -0.15 -17.46 -3.81
N ASP A 701 -0.68 -18.44 -3.09
CA ASP A 701 -2.10 -18.55 -2.74
C ASP A 701 -2.27 -18.24 -1.25
N TRP A 702 -2.81 -17.06 -0.94
CA TRP A 702 -3.10 -16.66 0.44
C TRP A 702 -4.12 -17.62 1.07
N TYR A 703 -5.09 -18.10 0.28
CA TYR A 703 -6.16 -19.01 0.68
C TYR A 703 -7.04 -18.54 1.86
N ASN A 704 -8.29 -18.12 1.57
CA ASN A 704 -9.21 -17.71 2.63
C ASN A 704 -10.69 -17.91 2.27
N PRO A 705 -11.48 -18.56 3.14
CA PRO A 705 -12.94 -18.63 3.02
C PRO A 705 -13.64 -17.26 2.99
N VAL A 706 -13.08 -16.25 3.67
CA VAL A 706 -13.65 -14.91 3.78
C VAL A 706 -12.85 -13.92 2.95
N LYS A 707 -13.48 -13.41 1.89
CA LYS A 707 -12.84 -12.52 0.91
C LYS A 707 -13.42 -11.11 0.94
N GLY A 708 -12.54 -10.13 1.17
CA GLY A 708 -12.83 -8.68 1.12
C GLY A 708 -13.07 -8.03 2.48
N HIS A 709 -12.80 -6.73 2.58
CA HIS A 709 -12.94 -5.93 3.81
C HIS A 709 -14.26 -5.13 3.88
N ALA A 710 -15.00 -5.03 2.78
CA ALA A 710 -16.24 -4.25 2.73
C ALA A 710 -17.48 -5.11 3.00
N GLN A 711 -17.40 -6.42 2.79
CA GLN A 711 -18.54 -7.33 2.91
C GLN A 711 -18.60 -8.02 4.29
N TYR A 712 -17.48 -8.06 5.01
CA TYR A 712 -17.28 -8.79 6.26
C TYR A 712 -16.57 -7.91 7.27
N SER A 713 -16.90 -8.05 8.55
CA SER A 713 -16.12 -7.47 9.65
C SER A 713 -14.64 -7.84 9.51
N LEU A 714 -13.74 -6.94 9.91
CA LEU A 714 -12.30 -7.23 9.95
C LEU A 714 -11.97 -8.29 11.03
N ARG A 715 -12.85 -8.44 12.03
CA ARG A 715 -12.80 -9.42 13.12
C ARG A 715 -13.58 -10.70 12.87
N ASP A 716 -14.16 -10.90 11.68
CA ASP A 716 -14.94 -12.10 11.36
C ASP A 716 -14.12 -13.36 11.68
N PRO A 717 -14.56 -14.22 12.63
CA PRO A 717 -13.77 -15.34 13.11
C PRO A 717 -13.56 -16.42 12.04
N ARG A 718 -14.30 -16.37 10.93
CA ARG A 718 -14.17 -17.28 9.79
C ARG A 718 -13.10 -16.83 8.79
N ARG A 719 -12.49 -15.64 9.00
CA ARG A 719 -11.25 -15.28 8.31
C ARG A 719 -10.17 -16.24 8.75
N ASP A 720 -9.78 -17.11 7.83
CA ASP A 720 -8.73 -18.07 8.09
C ASP A 720 -7.39 -17.34 8.27
N ARG A 721 -6.58 -17.79 9.24
CA ARG A 721 -5.29 -17.19 9.60
C ARG A 721 -4.18 -18.22 9.63
N THR A 722 -4.41 -19.37 9.00
CA THR A 722 -3.58 -20.56 9.16
C THR A 722 -3.24 -21.23 7.84
N SER A 723 -4.02 -20.97 6.79
CA SER A 723 -3.93 -21.63 5.49
C SER A 723 -3.13 -20.78 4.51
N GLY A 724 -2.48 -21.44 3.55
CA GLY A 724 -1.66 -20.74 2.58
C GLY A 724 -0.74 -21.67 1.82
N ARG A 725 -0.66 -21.50 0.50
CA ARG A 725 -0.05 -22.49 -0.40
C ARG A 725 0.83 -21.83 -1.45
N ILE A 726 1.86 -22.54 -1.85
CA ILE A 726 2.66 -22.24 -3.03
C ILE A 726 2.41 -23.34 -4.05
N TRP A 727 1.88 -22.97 -5.22
CA TRP A 727 1.68 -23.87 -6.34
C TRP A 727 2.79 -23.71 -7.36
N ARG A 728 3.20 -24.81 -7.97
CA ARG A 728 4.21 -24.84 -9.04
C ARG A 728 3.56 -25.30 -10.34
N VAL A 729 3.88 -24.62 -11.44
CA VAL A 729 3.39 -24.91 -12.79
C VAL A 729 4.58 -25.12 -13.73
N VAL A 730 4.52 -26.21 -14.50
CA VAL A 730 5.49 -26.49 -15.56
C VAL A 730 4.80 -26.93 -16.85
N PRO A 731 5.38 -26.66 -18.03
CA PRO A 731 4.90 -27.25 -19.28
C PRO A 731 5.07 -28.78 -19.25
N LYS A 732 4.06 -29.52 -19.71
CA LYS A 732 4.09 -31.00 -19.68
C LYS A 732 5.24 -31.55 -20.51
N GLY A 733 6.02 -32.43 -19.89
CA GLY A 733 7.16 -33.07 -20.53
C GLY A 733 8.37 -32.15 -20.74
N ALA A 734 8.34 -30.91 -20.24
CA ALA A 734 9.49 -30.04 -20.26
C ALA A 734 10.60 -30.57 -19.36
N THR A 735 11.83 -30.51 -19.84
CA THR A 735 13.02 -30.65 -18.99
C THR A 735 13.39 -29.27 -18.51
N LEU A 736 13.37 -29.05 -17.19
CA LEU A 736 13.79 -27.78 -16.61
C LEU A 736 15.31 -27.61 -16.73
N GLN A 737 15.73 -26.37 -16.97
CA GLN A 737 17.15 -26.05 -17.10
C GLN A 737 17.83 -25.94 -15.73
N ASP A 738 19.13 -26.19 -15.71
CA ASP A 738 19.96 -25.86 -14.55
C ASP A 738 20.17 -24.34 -14.53
N PRO A 739 19.99 -23.70 -13.36
CA PRO A 739 20.16 -22.27 -13.28
C PRO A 739 21.65 -21.89 -13.36
N PRO A 740 22.00 -20.74 -13.93
CA PRO A 740 23.36 -20.24 -13.86
C PRO A 740 23.74 -19.99 -12.40
N GLN A 741 25.03 -20.14 -12.08
CA GLN A 741 25.54 -19.72 -10.78
C GLN A 741 25.54 -18.19 -10.71
N ILE A 742 24.89 -17.64 -9.69
CA ILE A 742 24.80 -16.19 -9.45
C ILE A 742 25.42 -15.85 -8.09
N ALA A 743 25.00 -16.54 -7.03
CA ALA A 743 25.67 -16.43 -5.74
C ALA A 743 27.16 -16.78 -5.88
N ASP A 744 28.00 -15.92 -5.31
CA ASP A 744 29.46 -16.06 -5.29
C ASP A 744 30.17 -16.11 -6.65
N ALA A 745 29.45 -15.95 -7.77
CA ALA A 745 30.03 -15.92 -9.11
C ALA A 745 30.98 -14.71 -9.27
N ALA A 746 31.99 -14.87 -10.13
CA ALA A 746 32.94 -13.82 -10.40
C ALA A 746 32.28 -12.68 -11.20
N ILE A 747 32.75 -11.43 -11.02
CA ILE A 747 32.21 -10.26 -11.72
C ILE A 747 32.12 -10.48 -13.25
N PRO A 748 33.13 -11.02 -13.95
CA PRO A 748 33.01 -11.28 -15.39
C PRO A 748 31.91 -12.28 -15.76
N GLU A 749 31.66 -13.30 -14.93
CA GLU A 749 30.61 -14.29 -15.15
C GLU A 749 29.22 -13.66 -14.97
N LEU A 750 29.05 -12.86 -13.91
CA LEU A 750 27.83 -12.09 -13.68
C LEU A 750 27.54 -11.08 -14.81
N LEU A 751 28.58 -10.43 -15.33
CA LEU A 751 28.45 -9.51 -16.47
C LEU A 751 28.01 -10.25 -17.74
N ASP A 752 28.50 -11.47 -17.97
CA ASP A 752 28.08 -12.26 -19.13
C ASP A 752 26.61 -12.70 -19.04
N LEU A 753 26.08 -12.91 -17.83
CA LEU A 753 24.64 -13.16 -17.63
C LEU A 753 23.74 -12.01 -18.07
N LEU A 754 24.27 -10.78 -18.20
CA LEU A 754 23.51 -9.65 -18.77
C LEU A 754 23.16 -9.86 -20.25
N LYS A 755 23.79 -10.83 -20.94
CA LYS A 755 23.44 -11.22 -22.32
C LYS A 755 22.33 -12.26 -22.42
N SER A 756 21.98 -12.89 -21.29
CA SER A 756 20.93 -13.92 -21.23
C SER A 756 19.62 -13.44 -21.86
N ASP A 757 18.86 -14.31 -22.51
CA ASP A 757 17.51 -14.01 -22.97
C ASP A 757 16.51 -13.95 -21.79
N GLN A 758 16.77 -14.70 -20.71
CA GLN A 758 15.92 -14.71 -19.50
C GLN A 758 16.13 -13.45 -18.66
N SER A 759 15.08 -12.64 -18.53
CA SER A 759 15.05 -11.39 -17.76
C SER A 759 15.34 -11.58 -16.28
N ARG A 760 14.91 -12.70 -15.70
CA ARG A 760 15.17 -13.02 -14.28
C ARG A 760 16.64 -13.25 -13.98
N TYR A 761 17.39 -13.86 -14.89
CA TYR A 761 18.85 -14.00 -14.74
C TYR A 761 19.55 -12.63 -14.79
N ARG A 762 19.15 -11.76 -15.72
CA ARG A 762 19.66 -10.37 -15.79
C ARG A 762 19.30 -9.58 -14.52
N TYR A 763 18.07 -9.73 -14.02
CA TYR A 763 17.61 -9.09 -12.79
C TYR A 763 18.46 -9.48 -11.57
N TRP A 764 18.67 -10.79 -11.35
CA TRP A 764 19.49 -11.28 -10.23
C TRP A 764 20.97 -10.91 -10.40
N ALA A 765 21.53 -11.02 -11.61
CA ALA A 765 22.91 -10.62 -11.88
C ALA A 765 23.13 -9.11 -11.62
N ARG A 766 22.21 -8.24 -12.05
CA ARG A 766 22.27 -6.79 -11.75
C ARG A 766 22.16 -6.52 -10.24
N ARG A 767 21.33 -7.26 -9.50
CA ARG A 767 21.25 -7.12 -8.04
C ARG A 767 22.58 -7.49 -7.38
N GLU A 768 23.17 -8.63 -7.76
CA GLU A 768 24.48 -9.05 -7.23
C GLU A 768 25.59 -8.08 -7.61
N LEU A 769 25.65 -7.62 -8.86
CA LEU A 769 26.68 -6.67 -9.31
C LEU A 769 26.59 -5.34 -8.57
N ARG A 770 25.38 -4.82 -8.30
CA ARG A 770 25.18 -3.60 -7.51
C ARG A 770 25.62 -3.74 -6.05
N ALA A 771 25.65 -4.96 -5.52
CA ALA A 771 26.12 -5.24 -4.17
C ALA A 771 27.66 -5.25 -4.05
N ARG A 772 28.38 -5.38 -5.17
CA ARG A 772 29.85 -5.43 -5.19
C ARG A 772 30.45 -4.02 -5.15
N PRO A 773 31.71 -3.86 -4.71
CA PRO A 773 32.39 -2.57 -4.76
C PRO A 773 32.41 -1.97 -6.18
N THR A 774 31.91 -0.75 -6.34
CA THR A 774 31.92 -0.03 -7.64
C THR A 774 33.32 0.02 -8.26
N ALA A 775 34.36 0.14 -7.43
CA ALA A 775 35.76 0.19 -7.87
C ALA A 775 36.23 -1.10 -8.57
N GLU A 776 35.55 -2.24 -8.34
CA GLU A 776 35.84 -3.52 -8.99
C GLU A 776 34.91 -3.75 -10.19
N VAL A 777 33.62 -3.42 -10.05
CA VAL A 777 32.62 -3.64 -11.11
C VAL A 777 32.84 -2.72 -12.30
N ALA A 778 33.09 -1.43 -12.07
CA ALA A 778 33.13 -0.45 -13.16
C ALA A 778 34.25 -0.74 -14.19
N PRO A 779 35.51 -1.05 -13.80
CA PRO A 779 36.54 -1.43 -14.77
C PRO A 779 36.23 -2.74 -15.52
N ALA A 780 35.65 -3.73 -14.83
CA ALA A 780 35.27 -4.99 -15.46
C ALA A 780 34.12 -4.79 -16.48
N LEU A 781 33.15 -3.94 -16.14
CA LEU A 781 32.07 -3.55 -17.04
C LEU A 781 32.59 -2.78 -18.26
N ASP A 782 33.54 -1.85 -18.08
CA ASP A 782 34.18 -1.14 -19.20
C ASP A 782 34.87 -2.12 -20.17
N ALA A 783 35.57 -3.13 -19.63
CA ALA A 783 36.17 -4.19 -20.44
C ALA A 783 35.13 -5.07 -21.15
N TRP A 784 34.03 -5.41 -20.47
CA TRP A 784 32.92 -6.17 -21.05
C TRP A 784 32.23 -5.39 -22.18
N ILE A 785 31.96 -4.09 -22.00
CA ILE A 785 31.40 -3.21 -23.04
C ILE A 785 32.30 -3.19 -24.27
N ALA A 786 33.62 -3.04 -24.08
CA ALA A 786 34.58 -3.01 -25.18
C ALA A 786 34.69 -4.34 -25.96
N ALA A 787 34.28 -5.44 -25.33
CA ALA A 787 34.30 -6.79 -25.91
C ALA A 787 32.95 -7.22 -26.52
N LEU A 788 31.91 -6.38 -26.46
CA LEU A 788 30.62 -6.69 -27.11
C LEU A 788 30.78 -6.81 -28.62
N ASP A 789 30.18 -7.85 -29.21
CA ASP A 789 30.17 -8.07 -30.66
C ASP A 789 29.17 -7.12 -31.34
N PRO A 790 29.60 -6.16 -32.18
CA PRO A 790 28.70 -5.27 -32.90
C PRO A 790 27.82 -5.98 -33.94
N GLN A 791 28.08 -7.25 -34.25
CA GLN A 791 27.25 -8.08 -35.13
C GLN A 791 26.19 -8.89 -34.38
N ASP A 792 26.19 -8.88 -33.04
CA ASP A 792 25.16 -9.54 -32.25
C ASP A 792 23.79 -8.86 -32.49
N PRO A 793 22.72 -9.61 -32.83
CA PRO A 793 21.39 -9.04 -32.98
C PRO A 793 20.89 -8.27 -31.75
N ARG A 794 21.36 -8.62 -30.55
CA ARG A 794 21.03 -7.98 -29.27
C ARG A 794 22.09 -6.95 -28.83
N PHE A 795 23.00 -6.53 -29.72
CA PHE A 795 24.06 -5.57 -29.37
C PHE A 795 23.53 -4.31 -28.65
N ARG A 796 22.45 -3.69 -29.15
CA ARG A 796 21.84 -2.50 -28.51
C ARG A 796 21.20 -2.79 -27.16
N HIS A 797 20.67 -3.99 -26.99
CA HIS A 797 20.14 -4.46 -25.71
C HIS A 797 21.27 -4.60 -24.68
N HIS A 798 22.39 -5.24 -25.06
CA HIS A 798 23.56 -5.39 -24.19
C HIS A 798 24.16 -4.04 -23.77
N GLN A 799 24.18 -3.05 -24.69
CA GLN A 799 24.57 -1.68 -24.35
C GLN A 799 23.60 -1.03 -23.34
N THR A 800 22.29 -1.31 -23.47
CA THR A 800 21.26 -0.83 -22.53
C THR A 800 21.44 -1.45 -21.14
N GLU A 801 21.70 -2.75 -21.07
CA GLU A 801 22.03 -3.46 -19.81
C GLU A 801 23.26 -2.86 -19.12
N ALA A 802 24.30 -2.51 -19.88
CA ALA A 802 25.45 -1.79 -19.36
C ALA A 802 25.09 -0.41 -18.80
N LEU A 803 24.26 0.37 -19.51
CA LEU A 803 23.82 1.70 -19.03
C LEU A 803 23.03 1.61 -17.72
N TRP A 804 22.15 0.63 -17.62
CA TRP A 804 21.39 0.36 -16.40
C TRP A 804 22.29 -0.03 -15.24
N LEU A 805 23.25 -0.94 -15.45
CA LEU A 805 24.19 -1.33 -14.40
C LEU A 805 25.09 -0.15 -14.00
N LEU A 806 25.61 0.63 -14.96
CA LEU A 806 26.40 1.83 -14.69
C LEU A 806 25.63 2.77 -13.77
N ARG A 807 24.35 3.05 -14.08
CA ARG A 807 23.51 3.89 -13.22
C ARG A 807 23.34 3.29 -11.82
N GLY A 808 23.10 1.99 -11.73
CA GLY A 808 22.91 1.27 -10.47
C GLY A 808 24.14 1.20 -9.57
N ILE A 809 25.35 1.48 -10.10
CA ILE A 809 26.60 1.61 -9.33
C ILE A 809 27.09 3.07 -9.25
N ASP A 810 26.20 4.04 -9.49
CA ASP A 810 26.45 5.48 -9.48
C ASP A 810 27.58 5.92 -10.43
N GLN A 811 27.60 5.33 -11.62
CA GLN A 811 28.54 5.64 -12.71
C GLN A 811 27.81 6.10 -13.96
N ILE A 812 28.47 6.95 -14.75
CA ILE A 812 27.99 7.39 -16.05
C ILE A 812 29.13 7.26 -17.06
N ARG A 813 28.80 6.84 -18.28
CA ARG A 813 29.70 6.85 -19.44
C ARG A 813 29.04 7.69 -20.55
N PRO A 814 29.28 9.01 -20.60
CA PRO A 814 28.59 9.91 -21.51
C PRO A 814 28.66 9.47 -22.98
N ALA A 815 29.82 8.97 -23.42
CA ALA A 815 29.99 8.47 -24.79
C ALA A 815 29.09 7.26 -25.12
N LEU A 816 28.93 6.31 -24.18
CA LEU A 816 28.03 5.18 -24.37
C LEU A 816 26.57 5.64 -24.34
N LEU A 817 26.22 6.53 -23.40
CA LEU A 817 24.88 7.09 -23.30
C LEU A 817 24.49 7.81 -24.61
N ASP A 818 25.35 8.68 -25.12
CA ASP A 818 25.15 9.38 -26.40
C ASP A 818 25.02 8.40 -27.57
N GLN A 819 25.81 7.32 -27.59
CA GLN A 819 25.73 6.29 -28.62
C GLN A 819 24.38 5.56 -28.61
N VAL A 820 23.86 5.19 -27.43
CA VAL A 820 22.57 4.50 -27.32
C VAL A 820 21.41 5.47 -27.57
N LEU A 821 21.51 6.72 -27.11
CA LEU A 821 20.53 7.77 -27.43
C LEU A 821 20.37 8.01 -28.94
N GLN A 822 21.37 7.70 -29.76
CA GLN A 822 21.37 7.92 -31.21
C GLN A 822 21.27 6.62 -32.04
N CYS A 823 21.09 5.47 -31.40
CA CYS A 823 21.06 4.20 -32.13
C CYS A 823 19.76 4.02 -32.93
N GLU A 824 19.79 3.04 -33.83
CA GLU A 824 18.67 2.64 -34.68
C GLU A 824 17.47 2.07 -33.89
N GLU A 825 17.72 1.44 -32.74
CA GLU A 825 16.70 0.76 -31.94
C GLU A 825 15.90 1.74 -31.04
N PRO A 826 14.62 2.04 -31.34
CA PRO A 826 13.82 2.96 -30.53
C PRO A 826 13.64 2.55 -29.08
N HIS A 827 13.57 1.25 -28.75
CA HIS A 827 13.42 0.81 -27.36
C HIS A 827 14.67 1.13 -26.53
N ALA A 828 15.85 0.93 -27.11
CA ALA A 828 17.12 1.31 -26.50
C ALA A 828 17.23 2.83 -26.32
N ARG A 829 16.80 3.61 -27.32
CA ARG A 829 16.73 5.07 -27.20
C ARG A 829 15.79 5.50 -26.07
N ALA A 830 14.63 4.86 -25.90
CA ALA A 830 13.68 5.18 -24.83
C ALA A 830 14.27 4.87 -23.46
N ALA A 831 14.87 3.69 -23.28
CA ALA A 831 15.56 3.30 -22.05
C ALA A 831 16.70 4.27 -21.69
N ALA A 832 17.51 4.68 -22.67
CA ALA A 832 18.57 5.66 -22.46
C ALA A 832 18.02 7.08 -22.18
N THR A 833 16.91 7.46 -22.81
CA THR A 833 16.25 8.76 -22.57
C THR A 833 15.75 8.87 -21.14
N ARG A 834 15.23 7.77 -20.57
CA ARG A 834 14.82 7.73 -19.16
C ARG A 834 15.96 8.06 -18.22
N LEU A 835 17.19 7.62 -18.53
CA LEU A 835 18.38 7.90 -17.70
C LEU A 835 18.78 9.38 -17.66
N LEU A 836 18.32 10.20 -18.61
CA LEU A 836 18.56 11.64 -18.62
C LEU A 836 18.00 12.32 -17.36
N ARG A 837 17.00 11.72 -16.68
CA ARG A 837 16.45 12.23 -15.42
C ARG A 837 17.48 12.32 -14.28
N HIS A 838 18.55 11.53 -14.34
CA HIS A 838 19.53 11.39 -13.26
C HIS A 838 20.73 12.32 -13.39
N SER A 839 21.05 12.80 -14.59
CA SER A 839 22.27 13.59 -14.82
C SER A 839 22.20 14.35 -16.13
N MET A 840 21.80 15.62 -16.05
CA MET A 840 21.89 16.55 -17.17
C MET A 840 22.39 17.90 -16.69
N SER A 841 23.61 18.26 -17.09
CA SER A 841 24.08 19.65 -17.07
C SER A 841 23.69 20.40 -18.35
N ASP A 842 23.44 19.67 -19.45
CA ASP A 842 23.00 20.19 -20.75
C ASP A 842 21.68 19.53 -21.17
N VAL A 843 20.69 20.35 -21.57
CA VAL A 843 19.36 19.89 -22.02
C VAL A 843 19.31 19.51 -23.51
N SER A 844 20.40 19.64 -24.25
CA SER A 844 20.45 19.37 -25.69
C SER A 844 20.02 17.95 -26.06
N GLN A 845 20.45 16.94 -25.30
CA GLN A 845 20.05 15.54 -25.52
C GLN A 845 18.55 15.35 -25.30
N LEU A 846 17.98 15.97 -24.26
CA LEU A 846 16.54 15.93 -24.01
C LEU A 846 15.74 16.60 -25.13
N ALA A 847 16.20 17.76 -25.61
CA ALA A 847 15.57 18.47 -26.72
C ALA A 847 15.63 17.67 -28.03
N ALA A 848 16.69 16.88 -28.25
CA ALA A 848 16.79 15.96 -29.38
C ALA A 848 15.78 14.81 -29.23
N ARG A 849 15.65 14.22 -28.04
CA ARG A 849 14.70 13.11 -27.77
C ARG A 849 13.24 13.55 -27.79
N ALA A 850 12.94 14.80 -27.43
CA ALA A 850 11.63 15.40 -27.59
C ALA A 850 11.19 15.56 -29.06
N GLN A 851 12.11 15.41 -30.00
CA GLN A 851 11.87 15.44 -31.46
C GLN A 851 12.11 14.08 -32.12
N ASP A 852 12.23 13.00 -31.34
CA ASP A 852 12.42 11.65 -31.88
C ASP A 852 11.18 11.17 -32.63
N ASP A 853 11.37 10.43 -33.72
CA ASP A 853 10.27 9.86 -34.50
C ASP A 853 9.41 8.91 -33.64
N SER A 854 10.03 8.20 -32.68
CA SER A 854 9.33 7.32 -31.75
C SER A 854 8.58 8.09 -30.67
N GLN A 855 7.28 7.81 -30.51
CA GLN A 855 6.49 8.40 -29.43
C GLN A 855 6.89 7.87 -28.04
N LEU A 856 7.38 6.63 -27.94
CA LEU A 856 7.94 6.08 -26.69
C LEU A 856 9.14 6.90 -26.20
N VAL A 857 10.02 7.30 -27.12
CA VAL A 857 11.18 8.13 -26.79
C VAL A 857 10.75 9.53 -26.33
N ARG A 858 9.78 10.13 -27.03
CA ARG A 858 9.20 11.42 -26.63
C ARG A 858 8.50 11.35 -25.28
N LEU A 859 7.87 10.23 -24.94
CA LEU A 859 7.23 9.98 -23.64
C LEU A 859 8.27 9.97 -22.52
N GLU A 860 9.38 9.25 -22.70
CA GLU A 860 10.47 9.23 -21.71
C GLU A 860 11.16 10.60 -21.59
N ALA A 861 11.26 11.37 -22.68
CA ALA A 861 11.74 12.75 -22.63
C ALA A 861 10.81 13.64 -21.78
N ALA A 862 9.49 13.54 -21.98
CA ALA A 862 8.52 14.26 -21.15
C ALA A 862 8.69 13.92 -19.67
N ASN A 863 8.70 12.62 -19.34
CA ASN A 863 8.88 12.15 -17.97
C ASN A 863 10.19 12.68 -17.37
N ALA A 864 11.33 12.52 -18.06
CA ALA A 864 12.63 12.97 -17.59
C ALA A 864 12.67 14.48 -17.29
N ALA A 865 12.00 15.31 -18.12
CA ALA A 865 11.91 16.74 -17.87
C ALA A 865 11.28 17.08 -16.51
N SER A 866 10.29 16.29 -16.06
CA SER A 866 9.63 16.49 -14.76
C SER A 866 10.53 16.22 -13.55
N TYR A 867 11.57 15.40 -13.69
CA TYR A 867 12.58 15.17 -12.64
C TYR A 867 13.66 16.24 -12.66
N LEU A 868 14.05 16.72 -13.85
CA LEU A 868 15.01 17.81 -13.99
C LEU A 868 14.44 19.13 -13.45
N GLY A 869 13.15 19.40 -13.67
CA GLY A 869 12.44 20.48 -12.99
C GLY A 869 12.92 21.89 -13.32
N THR A 870 13.66 22.08 -14.41
CA THR A 870 14.20 23.40 -14.82
C THR A 870 13.40 24.01 -15.96
N ARG A 871 13.48 25.35 -16.10
CA ARG A 871 12.94 26.05 -17.27
C ARG A 871 13.52 25.53 -18.58
N ALA A 872 14.82 25.23 -18.61
CA ALA A 872 15.47 24.67 -19.78
C ALA A 872 14.91 23.29 -20.19
N ALA A 873 14.60 22.43 -19.20
CA ALA A 873 13.95 21.15 -19.46
C ALA A 873 12.51 21.30 -19.96
N LEU A 874 11.75 22.27 -19.42
CA LEU A 874 10.43 22.63 -19.95
C LEU A 874 10.53 23.06 -21.42
N ASP A 875 11.41 24.02 -21.72
CA ASP A 875 11.56 24.54 -23.09
C ASP A 875 11.97 23.44 -24.08
N ALA A 876 12.77 22.45 -23.63
CA ALA A 876 13.19 21.30 -24.43
C ALA A 876 12.03 20.39 -24.85
N ILE A 877 10.99 20.22 -24.01
CA ILE A 877 9.87 19.30 -24.28
C ILE A 877 8.63 19.98 -24.90
N LEU A 878 8.54 21.32 -24.89
CA LEU A 878 7.44 22.05 -25.52
C LEU A 878 7.20 21.73 -27.01
N PRO A 879 8.22 21.43 -27.85
CA PRO A 879 8.01 21.02 -29.23
C PRO A 879 7.20 19.73 -29.41
N ILE A 880 7.07 18.89 -28.37
CA ILE A 880 6.20 17.70 -28.42
C ILE A 880 4.74 18.10 -28.64
N LEU A 881 4.30 19.26 -28.13
CA LEU A 881 2.93 19.75 -28.27
C LEU A 881 2.51 20.03 -29.72
N ASP A 882 3.48 20.22 -30.62
CA ASP A 882 3.25 20.54 -32.02
C ASP A 882 3.41 19.29 -32.92
N GLN A 883 3.57 18.11 -32.33
CA GLN A 883 3.74 16.81 -33.00
C GLN A 883 2.54 15.87 -32.75
N PRO A 884 2.35 14.82 -33.58
CA PRO A 884 1.37 13.77 -33.29
C PRO A 884 1.64 13.09 -31.95
N MET A 885 0.59 12.91 -31.15
CA MET A 885 0.63 12.21 -29.86
C MET A 885 -0.55 11.24 -29.77
N GLY A 886 -0.27 9.99 -29.37
CA GLY A 886 -1.26 9.04 -28.90
C GLY A 886 -1.72 9.37 -27.47
N ASP A 887 -2.65 8.56 -26.95
CA ASP A 887 -3.29 8.83 -25.66
C ASP A 887 -2.30 8.72 -24.48
N HIS A 888 -1.32 7.82 -24.54
CA HIS A 888 -0.36 7.61 -23.46
C HIS A 888 0.69 8.72 -23.42
N LEU A 889 1.23 9.12 -24.59
CA LEU A 889 2.12 10.27 -24.68
C LEU A 889 1.39 11.57 -24.27
N THR A 890 0.14 11.73 -24.70
CA THR A 890 -0.69 12.89 -24.30
C THR A 890 -0.88 12.94 -22.78
N TYR A 891 -1.12 11.80 -22.14
CA TYR A 891 -1.27 11.72 -20.69
C TYR A 891 0.06 12.00 -19.96
N ALA A 892 1.18 11.43 -20.42
CA ALA A 892 2.51 11.70 -19.87
C ALA A 892 2.86 13.20 -19.95
N MET A 893 2.59 13.84 -21.09
CA MET A 893 2.77 15.29 -21.27
C MET A 893 1.84 16.10 -20.36
N THR A 894 0.59 15.66 -20.20
CA THR A 894 -0.38 16.30 -19.29
C THR A 894 0.12 16.27 -17.84
N CYS A 895 0.61 15.12 -17.37
CA CYS A 895 1.14 14.98 -16.02
C CYS A 895 2.46 15.75 -15.86
N THR A 896 3.36 15.66 -16.84
CA THR A 896 4.63 16.39 -16.87
C THR A 896 4.43 17.89 -16.72
N LEU A 897 3.53 18.49 -17.50
CA LEU A 897 3.24 19.93 -17.44
C LEU A 897 2.53 20.32 -16.13
N ASN A 898 1.74 19.42 -15.52
CA ASN A 898 1.10 19.64 -14.23
C ASN A 898 2.00 19.32 -13.02
N SER A 899 3.16 18.71 -13.21
CA SER A 899 4.09 18.39 -12.12
C SER A 899 4.52 19.64 -11.35
N ALA A 900 4.72 19.51 -10.04
CA ALA A 900 5.15 20.61 -9.20
C ALA A 900 6.46 21.24 -9.71
N ALA A 901 7.37 20.38 -10.18
CA ALA A 901 8.67 20.76 -10.68
C ALA A 901 8.58 21.69 -11.91
N LEU A 902 7.67 21.44 -12.86
CA LEU A 902 7.58 22.22 -14.10
C LEU A 902 6.51 23.31 -14.09
N ARG A 903 5.43 23.15 -13.29
CA ARG A 903 4.31 24.11 -13.26
C ARG A 903 4.73 25.53 -12.91
N GLN A 904 5.62 25.66 -11.93
CA GLN A 904 6.18 26.95 -11.50
C GLN A 904 6.85 27.75 -12.63
N HIS A 905 7.31 27.08 -13.69
CA HIS A 905 8.04 27.71 -14.81
C HIS A 905 7.13 28.26 -15.91
N TRP A 906 5.83 27.92 -15.92
CA TRP A 906 4.91 28.36 -16.96
C TRP A 906 3.60 28.97 -16.46
N GLU A 907 3.14 28.67 -15.24
CA GLU A 907 1.80 29.09 -14.78
C GLU A 907 1.62 30.61 -14.67
N ASN A 908 2.74 31.33 -14.53
CA ASN A 908 2.81 32.79 -14.47
C ASN A 908 3.50 33.41 -15.70
N ASP A 909 3.88 32.61 -16.70
CA ASP A 909 4.50 33.09 -17.94
C ASP A 909 3.40 33.46 -18.96
N PRO A 910 3.29 34.74 -19.38
CA PRO A 910 2.22 35.19 -20.26
C PRO A 910 2.28 34.62 -21.68
N ALA A 911 3.45 34.11 -22.12
CA ALA A 911 3.61 33.50 -23.44
C ALA A 911 3.27 32.00 -23.41
N LEU A 912 3.68 31.29 -22.34
CA LEU A 912 3.49 29.84 -22.24
C LEU A 912 2.10 29.46 -21.71
N LYS A 913 1.59 30.21 -20.72
CA LYS A 913 0.35 29.87 -20.01
C LYS A 913 -0.83 29.62 -20.96
N PRO A 914 -1.16 30.49 -21.94
CA PRO A 914 -2.31 30.25 -22.81
C PRO A 914 -2.16 28.99 -23.67
N LYS A 915 -0.95 28.68 -24.14
CA LYS A 915 -0.67 27.48 -24.96
C LYS A 915 -0.84 26.21 -24.12
N ILE A 916 -0.22 26.17 -22.94
CA ILE A 916 -0.27 25.01 -22.05
C ILE A 916 -1.66 24.79 -21.49
N GLU A 917 -2.35 25.84 -21.01
CA GLU A 917 -3.73 25.72 -20.52
C GLU A 917 -4.69 25.23 -21.61
N ALA A 918 -4.50 25.67 -22.86
CA ALA A 918 -5.31 25.19 -23.98
C ALA A 918 -5.09 23.68 -24.22
N PHE A 919 -3.84 23.22 -24.20
CA PHE A 919 -3.50 21.79 -24.29
C PHE A 919 -4.12 21.00 -23.13
N LEU A 920 -3.87 21.42 -21.89
CA LEU A 920 -4.40 20.76 -20.70
C LEU A 920 -5.92 20.66 -20.78
N LYS A 921 -6.63 21.77 -21.04
CA LYS A 921 -8.09 21.83 -21.14
C LYS A 921 -8.66 20.96 -22.26
N ALA A 922 -7.95 20.83 -23.39
CA ALA A 922 -8.36 19.93 -24.47
C ALA A 922 -8.35 18.46 -24.01
N ASN A 923 -7.40 18.11 -23.14
CA ASN A 923 -7.14 16.74 -22.69
C ASN A 923 -7.78 16.39 -21.35
N THR A 924 -8.22 17.36 -20.55
CA THR A 924 -8.99 17.13 -19.29
C THR A 924 -10.49 16.93 -19.53
N ARG A 925 -10.99 17.03 -20.77
CA ARG A 925 -12.44 16.83 -21.04
C ARG A 925 -12.84 15.37 -20.80
N GLN A 926 -13.64 15.14 -19.77
CA GLN A 926 -14.47 13.94 -19.66
C GLN A 926 -15.18 13.73 -21.00
N GLN A 927 -15.05 12.53 -21.59
CA GLN A 927 -15.83 12.23 -22.78
C GLN A 927 -17.31 12.30 -22.38
N PRO A 928 -18.17 12.94 -23.19
CA PRO A 928 -19.61 12.81 -22.99
C PRO A 928 -19.95 11.32 -22.99
N ILE A 929 -20.70 10.89 -21.97
CA ILE A 929 -21.10 9.49 -21.81
C ILE A 929 -21.80 9.03 -23.09
N ALA A 930 -21.29 7.95 -23.68
CA ALA A 930 -21.79 7.45 -24.95
C ALA A 930 -23.08 6.64 -24.72
N PHE A 931 -24.14 7.01 -25.43
CA PHE A 931 -25.41 6.29 -25.48
C PHE A 931 -25.66 5.73 -26.88
N SER A 932 -26.39 4.62 -26.97
CA SER A 932 -26.93 4.14 -28.24
C SER A 932 -27.89 5.16 -28.85
N LYS A 933 -27.87 5.32 -30.18
CA LYS A 933 -28.84 6.19 -30.87
C LYS A 933 -30.27 5.67 -30.65
N PRO A 934 -31.24 6.53 -30.30
CA PRO A 934 -32.61 6.09 -30.06
C PRO A 934 -33.25 5.55 -31.34
N THR A 935 -33.93 4.40 -31.22
CA THR A 935 -34.70 3.76 -32.28
C THR A 935 -36.00 4.52 -32.58
N ALA A 936 -36.78 4.06 -33.56
CA ALA A 936 -38.12 4.62 -33.82
C ALA A 936 -39.09 4.34 -32.66
N GLU A 937 -38.97 3.17 -32.03
CA GLU A 937 -39.80 2.77 -30.87
C GLU A 937 -39.44 3.57 -29.64
N ASP A 938 -38.14 3.80 -29.39
CA ASP A 938 -37.67 4.69 -28.32
C ASP A 938 -38.26 6.09 -28.44
N ARG A 939 -38.21 6.67 -29.66
CA ARG A 939 -38.80 7.99 -29.93
C ARG A 939 -40.32 8.02 -29.79
N LYS A 940 -40.99 6.89 -30.01
CA LYS A 940 -42.43 6.76 -29.78
C LYS A 940 -42.73 6.68 -28.28
N PHE A 941 -41.92 5.94 -27.52
CA PHE A 941 -42.03 5.82 -26.08
C PHE A 941 -41.79 7.16 -25.38
N ASP A 942 -40.74 7.89 -25.79
CA ASP A 942 -40.35 9.19 -25.22
C ASP A 942 -41.41 10.30 -25.46
N LYS A 943 -42.43 10.04 -26.30
CA LYS A 943 -43.56 10.96 -26.55
C LYS A 943 -44.81 10.65 -25.72
N GLN A 944 -44.79 9.60 -24.90
CA GLN A 944 -45.94 9.25 -24.06
C GLN A 944 -46.24 10.34 -23.03
N ALA A 945 -47.53 10.60 -22.79
CA ALA A 945 -47.95 11.58 -21.79
C ALA A 945 -47.54 11.13 -20.38
N ARG A 946 -47.09 12.09 -19.56
CA ARG A 946 -46.63 11.85 -18.18
C ARG A 946 -45.37 10.96 -18.07
N LEU A 947 -44.48 10.98 -19.05
CA LEU A 947 -43.17 10.32 -18.97
C LEU A 947 -42.38 10.81 -17.74
N ALA A 948 -41.95 9.88 -16.88
CA ALA A 948 -40.98 10.16 -15.82
C ALA A 948 -39.56 9.98 -16.37
N GLU A 949 -38.73 11.02 -16.25
CA GLU A 949 -37.30 10.94 -16.57
C GLU A 949 -36.49 10.78 -15.28
N VAL A 950 -35.71 9.71 -15.20
CA VAL A 950 -34.92 9.37 -14.01
C VAL A 950 -33.47 9.23 -14.44
N GLU A 951 -32.58 9.96 -13.79
CA GLU A 951 -31.14 9.81 -14.00
C GLU A 951 -30.53 9.14 -12.78
N ILE A 952 -29.78 8.07 -13.05
CA ILE A 952 -28.99 7.35 -12.06
C ILE A 952 -27.58 7.21 -12.64
N SER A 953 -26.57 7.49 -11.83
CA SER A 953 -25.17 7.29 -12.21
C SER A 953 -24.48 6.42 -11.17
N CYS A 954 -23.27 5.97 -11.46
CA CYS A 954 -22.40 5.34 -10.47
C CYS A 954 -21.58 6.43 -9.77
N LEU A 955 -21.49 6.40 -8.45
CA LEU A 955 -20.50 7.17 -7.71
C LEU A 955 -19.14 6.52 -7.96
N PRO A 956 -18.19 7.20 -8.64
CA PRO A 956 -16.89 6.63 -8.94
C PRO A 956 -16.24 6.04 -7.69
N GLU A 957 -15.72 4.82 -7.80
CA GLU A 957 -14.92 4.14 -6.76
C GLU A 957 -15.65 3.85 -5.44
N ARG A 958 -16.97 4.09 -5.40
CA ARG A 958 -17.79 3.87 -4.19
C ARG A 958 -18.67 2.64 -4.30
N ILE A 959 -18.84 2.05 -5.49
CA ILE A 959 -19.77 0.93 -5.75
C ILE A 959 -21.17 1.31 -5.21
N MET A 960 -21.63 2.51 -5.56
CA MET A 960 -22.91 3.06 -5.11
C MET A 960 -23.58 3.82 -6.25
N TYR A 961 -24.91 3.87 -6.23
CA TYR A 961 -25.67 4.74 -7.13
C TYR A 961 -25.64 6.18 -6.62
N THR A 962 -25.59 7.16 -7.52
CA THR A 962 -25.74 8.59 -7.16
C THR A 962 -27.13 8.91 -6.62
N ARG A 963 -28.11 8.09 -6.98
CA ARG A 963 -29.50 8.20 -6.55
C ARG A 963 -29.99 6.85 -6.06
N THR A 964 -30.25 6.75 -4.77
CA THR A 964 -30.71 5.52 -4.12
C THR A 964 -32.22 5.46 -3.95
N GLN A 965 -32.96 6.54 -4.25
CA GLN A 965 -34.43 6.57 -4.18
C GLN A 965 -35.07 7.44 -5.28
N PHE A 966 -36.18 6.98 -5.85
CA PHE A 966 -37.06 7.79 -6.73
C PHE A 966 -38.51 7.28 -6.70
N SER A 967 -39.47 8.15 -7.03
CA SER A 967 -40.90 7.81 -7.05
C SER A 967 -41.51 7.98 -8.44
N VAL A 968 -42.48 7.12 -8.78
CA VAL A 968 -43.30 7.14 -10.01
C VAL A 968 -44.73 6.73 -9.69
N GLN A 969 -45.70 7.07 -10.55
CA GLN A 969 -47.09 6.66 -10.39
C GLN A 969 -47.34 5.26 -11.00
N ALA A 970 -48.30 4.52 -10.47
CA ALA A 970 -48.73 3.25 -11.06
C ALA A 970 -49.06 3.40 -12.57
N GLY A 971 -48.50 2.51 -13.40
CA GLY A 971 -48.68 2.52 -14.86
C GLY A 971 -48.00 3.70 -15.59
N GLN A 972 -47.17 4.50 -14.92
CA GLN A 972 -46.48 5.63 -15.53
C GLN A 972 -45.36 5.15 -16.47
N PRO A 973 -45.23 5.70 -17.70
CA PRO A 973 -44.05 5.44 -18.53
C PRO A 973 -42.80 6.09 -17.91
N VAL A 974 -41.71 5.34 -17.82
CA VAL A 974 -40.44 5.73 -17.20
C VAL A 974 -39.30 5.59 -18.22
N LYS A 975 -38.47 6.63 -18.31
CA LYS A 975 -37.20 6.64 -19.02
C LYS A 975 -36.08 6.83 -17.99
N LEU A 976 -35.36 5.75 -17.72
CA LEU A 976 -34.25 5.73 -16.77
C LEU A 976 -32.93 5.76 -17.54
N THR A 977 -32.19 6.86 -17.40
CA THR A 977 -30.82 7.01 -17.92
C THR A 977 -29.85 6.53 -16.85
N PHE A 978 -29.16 5.41 -17.11
CA PHE A 978 -28.12 4.87 -16.26
C PHE A 978 -26.74 5.16 -16.86
N THR A 979 -25.81 5.68 -16.06
CA THR A 979 -24.46 6.03 -16.54
C THR A 979 -23.39 5.47 -15.62
N ASN A 980 -22.27 5.05 -16.21
CA ASN A 980 -21.15 4.51 -15.47
C ASN A 980 -19.87 5.32 -15.70
N PRO A 981 -19.58 6.32 -14.85
CA PRO A 981 -18.27 6.99 -14.82
C PRO A 981 -17.21 6.22 -14.02
N ASP A 982 -17.56 5.09 -13.39
CA ASP A 982 -16.66 4.29 -12.56
C ASP A 982 -15.77 3.38 -13.42
N ALA A 983 -14.61 2.96 -12.88
CA ALA A 983 -13.67 2.09 -13.56
C ALA A 983 -14.15 0.62 -13.63
N THR A 984 -15.08 0.23 -12.76
CA THR A 984 -15.68 -1.12 -12.76
C THR A 984 -16.99 -1.11 -13.56
N PRO A 985 -17.27 -2.13 -14.38
CA PRO A 985 -18.58 -2.27 -15.01
C PRO A 985 -19.70 -2.46 -13.99
N HIS A 986 -20.86 -1.84 -14.25
CA HIS A 986 -22.03 -1.93 -13.37
C HIS A 986 -23.29 -2.16 -14.20
N ASN A 987 -24.28 -2.81 -13.62
CA ASN A 987 -25.61 -2.91 -14.20
C ASN A 987 -26.65 -2.43 -13.18
N LEU A 988 -27.89 -2.29 -13.60
CA LEU A 988 -29.03 -1.95 -12.77
C LEU A 988 -30.19 -2.86 -13.14
N ALA A 989 -30.67 -3.64 -12.17
CA ALA A 989 -31.85 -4.51 -12.28
C ALA A 989 -32.91 -4.05 -11.28
N ILE A 990 -34.12 -3.76 -11.75
CA ILE A 990 -35.32 -3.47 -10.95
C ILE A 990 -36.05 -4.78 -10.70
N VAL A 991 -36.36 -5.08 -9.45
CA VAL A 991 -36.93 -6.37 -9.04
C VAL A 991 -38.27 -6.22 -8.32
N THR A 992 -39.02 -7.32 -8.24
CA THR A 992 -40.26 -7.36 -7.46
C THR A 992 -40.01 -7.14 -5.96
N PRO A 993 -41.00 -6.63 -5.20
CA PRO A 993 -40.85 -6.41 -3.76
C PRO A 993 -40.45 -7.71 -3.04
N GLY A 994 -39.40 -7.63 -2.22
CA GLY A 994 -38.85 -8.79 -1.49
C GLY A 994 -37.84 -9.64 -2.26
N ALA A 995 -37.55 -9.35 -3.53
CA ALA A 995 -36.65 -10.16 -4.37
C ALA A 995 -35.19 -9.67 -4.42
N LEU A 996 -34.85 -8.57 -3.75
CA LEU A 996 -33.52 -7.94 -3.84
C LEU A 996 -32.39 -8.90 -3.51
N GLU A 997 -32.52 -9.60 -2.38
CA GLU A 997 -31.48 -10.50 -1.91
C GLU A 997 -31.31 -11.67 -2.87
N GLU A 998 -32.39 -12.41 -3.15
CA GLU A 998 -32.39 -13.57 -4.06
C GLU A 998 -31.74 -13.27 -5.42
N VAL A 999 -32.10 -12.15 -6.06
CA VAL A 999 -31.53 -11.76 -7.35
C VAL A 999 -30.07 -11.36 -7.19
N GLY A 1000 -29.70 -10.66 -6.12
CA GLY A 1000 -28.32 -10.35 -5.81
C GLY A 1000 -27.46 -11.60 -5.63
N LEU A 1001 -27.98 -12.63 -4.94
CA LEU A 1001 -27.25 -13.88 -4.72
C LEU A 1001 -27.03 -14.62 -6.04
N ALA A 1002 -28.08 -14.67 -6.88
CA ALA A 1002 -27.99 -15.28 -8.19
C ALA A 1002 -26.96 -14.59 -9.08
N GLY A 1003 -26.81 -13.26 -8.98
CA GLY A 1003 -25.76 -12.51 -9.67
C GLY A 1003 -24.36 -12.90 -9.22
N ASN A 1004 -24.18 -13.17 -7.93
CA ASN A 1004 -22.88 -13.61 -7.40
C ASN A 1004 -22.51 -15.03 -7.86
N GLU A 1005 -23.47 -15.96 -7.92
CA GLU A 1005 -23.23 -17.33 -8.41
C GLU A 1005 -22.73 -17.35 -9.85
N MET A 1006 -23.12 -16.36 -10.67
CA MET A 1006 -22.64 -16.25 -12.05
C MET A 1006 -21.11 -16.04 -12.15
N ALA A 1007 -20.41 -15.69 -11.06
CA ALA A 1007 -18.95 -15.60 -11.05
C ALA A 1007 -18.24 -16.97 -11.21
N LYS A 1008 -18.93 -18.07 -10.88
CA LYS A 1008 -18.41 -19.44 -11.05
C LYS A 1008 -18.53 -19.94 -12.48
N ASP A 1009 -19.40 -19.33 -13.27
CA ASP A 1009 -19.56 -19.64 -14.68
C ASP A 1009 -18.64 -18.69 -15.49
N PRO A 1010 -17.63 -19.21 -16.21
CA PRO A 1010 -16.75 -18.36 -17.03
C PRO A 1010 -17.51 -17.56 -18.11
N LYS A 1011 -18.77 -17.93 -18.43
CA LYS A 1011 -19.65 -17.22 -19.37
C LYS A 1011 -20.59 -16.20 -18.71
N GLY A 1012 -20.48 -15.96 -17.40
CA GLY A 1012 -21.33 -14.98 -16.69
C GLY A 1012 -21.28 -13.57 -17.31
N ILE A 1013 -20.13 -13.18 -17.85
CA ILE A 1013 -19.94 -11.89 -18.54
C ILE A 1013 -20.71 -11.78 -19.86
N GLU A 1014 -20.86 -12.88 -20.60
CA GLU A 1014 -21.64 -12.92 -21.86
C GLU A 1014 -23.13 -12.64 -21.62
N ARG A 1015 -23.57 -12.82 -20.36
CA ARG A 1015 -24.94 -12.61 -19.89
C ARG A 1015 -25.11 -11.32 -19.09
N ASP A 1016 -24.15 -10.38 -19.21
CA ASP A 1016 -24.16 -9.10 -18.52
C ASP A 1016 -24.21 -9.20 -16.97
N PHE A 1017 -23.91 -10.37 -16.42
CA PHE A 1017 -24.18 -10.74 -15.02
C PHE A 1017 -25.63 -10.52 -14.58
N ILE A 1018 -26.60 -10.63 -15.50
CA ILE A 1018 -28.03 -10.63 -15.20
C ILE A 1018 -28.51 -12.07 -15.02
N PRO A 1019 -28.96 -12.47 -13.82
CA PRO A 1019 -29.47 -13.81 -13.58
C PRO A 1019 -30.77 -14.07 -14.34
N GLU A 1020 -30.99 -15.32 -14.76
CA GLU A 1020 -32.29 -15.74 -15.26
C GLU A 1020 -33.28 -15.86 -14.08
N SER A 1021 -34.14 -14.84 -13.92
CA SER A 1021 -35.17 -14.81 -12.88
C SER A 1021 -36.40 -14.04 -13.33
N GLU A 1022 -37.59 -14.64 -13.15
CA GLU A 1022 -38.88 -13.97 -13.40
C GLU A 1022 -39.15 -12.79 -12.45
N LYS A 1023 -38.33 -12.63 -11.41
CA LYS A 1023 -38.45 -11.53 -10.43
C LYS A 1023 -37.73 -10.25 -10.86
N ILE A 1024 -36.92 -10.31 -11.91
CA ILE A 1024 -36.31 -9.14 -12.54
C ILE A 1024 -37.33 -8.55 -13.52
N LEU A 1025 -37.83 -7.36 -13.21
CA LEU A 1025 -38.85 -6.68 -14.00
C LEU A 1025 -38.22 -5.99 -15.21
N HIS A 1026 -37.16 -5.23 -14.95
CA HIS A 1026 -36.43 -4.48 -15.96
C HIS A 1026 -34.96 -4.44 -15.58
N HIS A 1027 -34.07 -4.42 -16.56
CA HIS A 1027 -32.65 -4.29 -16.30
C HIS A 1027 -31.93 -3.61 -17.46
N THR A 1028 -30.76 -3.06 -17.16
CA THR A 1028 -29.75 -2.66 -18.14
C THR A 1028 -28.85 -3.85 -18.48
N LYS A 1029 -28.07 -3.73 -19.55
CA LYS A 1029 -26.89 -4.55 -19.78
C LYS A 1029 -25.78 -4.18 -18.80
N LEU A 1030 -24.64 -4.85 -18.90
CA LEU A 1030 -23.46 -4.45 -18.17
C LEU A 1030 -22.89 -3.17 -18.80
N VAL A 1031 -23.02 -2.06 -18.08
CA VAL A 1031 -22.56 -0.75 -18.52
C VAL A 1031 -21.09 -0.59 -18.15
N TYR A 1032 -20.23 -0.54 -19.17
CA TYR A 1032 -18.78 -0.37 -19.02
C TYR A 1032 -18.38 1.08 -18.71
N PRO A 1033 -17.14 1.32 -18.22
CA PRO A 1033 -16.64 2.66 -17.92
C PRO A 1033 -16.83 3.66 -19.08
N GLY A 1034 -17.31 4.86 -18.75
CA GLY A 1034 -17.60 5.94 -19.70
C GLY A 1034 -18.80 5.70 -20.62
N LYS A 1035 -19.58 4.63 -20.40
CA LYS A 1035 -20.80 4.31 -21.15
C LYS A 1035 -22.06 4.61 -20.34
N GLY A 1036 -23.19 4.64 -21.04
CA GLY A 1036 -24.50 4.76 -20.44
C GLY A 1036 -25.54 3.97 -21.23
N GLU A 1037 -26.61 3.62 -20.54
CA GLU A 1037 -27.75 2.91 -21.10
C GLU A 1037 -29.05 3.59 -20.69
N ILE A 1038 -30.05 3.56 -21.59
CA ILE A 1038 -31.36 4.13 -21.32
C ILE A 1038 -32.37 2.98 -21.29
N LEU A 1039 -32.96 2.76 -20.12
CA LEU A 1039 -34.04 1.81 -19.90
C LEU A 1039 -35.39 2.53 -20.07
N ARG A 1040 -36.29 1.95 -20.86
CA ARG A 1040 -37.65 2.44 -21.07
C ARG A 1040 -38.64 1.39 -20.63
N PHE A 1041 -39.48 1.71 -19.65
CA PHE A 1041 -40.42 0.76 -19.09
C PHE A 1041 -41.65 1.44 -18.52
N THR A 1042 -42.74 0.69 -18.39
CA THR A 1042 -43.94 1.17 -17.69
C THR A 1042 -43.84 0.73 -16.24
N ALA A 1043 -44.00 1.68 -15.30
CA ALA A 1043 -44.03 1.39 -13.89
C ALA A 1043 -45.11 0.35 -13.56
N PRO A 1044 -44.87 -0.56 -12.60
CA PRO A 1044 -45.87 -1.54 -12.18
C PRO A 1044 -47.23 -0.91 -11.83
N GLU A 1045 -48.32 -1.62 -12.10
CA GLU A 1045 -49.68 -1.15 -11.77
C GLU A 1045 -50.00 -1.23 -10.26
N LYS A 1046 -49.21 -1.99 -9.51
CA LYS A 1046 -49.40 -2.21 -8.08
C LYS A 1046 -48.52 -1.22 -7.31
N PRO A 1047 -49.09 -0.35 -6.46
CA PRO A 1047 -48.31 0.50 -5.56
C PRO A 1047 -47.44 -0.33 -4.62
N GLY A 1048 -46.23 0.17 -4.33
CA GLY A 1048 -45.27 -0.50 -3.48
C GLY A 1048 -43.83 -0.05 -3.69
N VAL A 1049 -42.92 -0.60 -2.91
CA VAL A 1049 -41.48 -0.35 -3.02
C VAL A 1049 -40.84 -1.46 -3.86
N TYR A 1050 -40.29 -1.07 -5.00
CA TYR A 1050 -39.61 -1.94 -5.96
C TYR A 1050 -38.10 -1.69 -5.89
N PRO A 1051 -37.32 -2.60 -5.30
CA PRO A 1051 -35.89 -2.40 -5.17
C PRO A 1051 -35.19 -2.44 -6.54
N PHE A 1052 -34.07 -1.74 -6.65
CA PHE A 1052 -33.12 -1.91 -7.75
C PHE A 1052 -31.71 -2.13 -7.22
N LEU A 1053 -30.91 -2.92 -7.93
CA LEU A 1053 -29.58 -3.37 -7.49
C LEU A 1053 -28.62 -3.57 -8.66
N CYS A 1054 -27.31 -3.51 -8.39
CA CYS A 1054 -26.28 -3.96 -9.33
C CYS A 1054 -25.98 -5.44 -9.09
N THR A 1055 -26.30 -6.28 -10.07
CA THR A 1055 -26.11 -7.75 -10.03
C THR A 1055 -24.71 -8.20 -10.44
N PHE A 1056 -23.83 -7.28 -10.85
CA PHE A 1056 -22.41 -7.59 -11.02
C PHE A 1056 -21.84 -8.20 -9.71
N PRO A 1057 -21.09 -9.33 -9.77
CA PRO A 1057 -20.78 -10.13 -8.59
C PRO A 1057 -20.17 -9.32 -7.43
N GLY A 1058 -20.88 -9.34 -6.31
CA GLY A 1058 -20.50 -8.71 -5.04
C GLY A 1058 -20.95 -7.25 -4.88
N HIS A 1059 -21.59 -6.62 -5.87
CA HIS A 1059 -21.92 -5.19 -5.83
C HIS A 1059 -23.25 -4.88 -5.11
N TRP A 1060 -24.29 -5.69 -5.31
CA TRP A 1060 -25.67 -5.46 -4.82
C TRP A 1060 -25.78 -5.22 -3.30
N VAL A 1061 -24.76 -5.67 -2.55
CA VAL A 1061 -24.61 -5.49 -1.11
C VAL A 1061 -24.73 -4.02 -0.70
N VAL A 1062 -24.01 -3.17 -1.43
CA VAL A 1062 -23.90 -1.73 -1.20
C VAL A 1062 -24.56 -0.94 -2.33
N MET A 1063 -24.52 -1.45 -3.56
CA MET A 1063 -25.04 -0.78 -4.75
C MET A 1063 -26.50 -1.14 -5.01
N ARG A 1064 -27.39 -0.53 -4.22
CA ARG A 1064 -28.84 -0.74 -4.29
C ARG A 1064 -29.63 0.54 -3.99
N GLY A 1065 -30.89 0.55 -4.37
CA GLY A 1065 -31.83 1.63 -4.11
C GLY A 1065 -33.29 1.17 -4.26
N GLU A 1066 -34.21 2.12 -4.16
CA GLU A 1066 -35.64 1.87 -4.14
C GLU A 1066 -36.40 2.76 -5.12
N MET A 1067 -37.25 2.15 -5.94
CA MET A 1067 -38.28 2.83 -6.72
C MET A 1067 -39.62 2.71 -5.98
N THR A 1068 -40.20 3.83 -5.57
CA THR A 1068 -41.54 3.87 -4.98
C THR A 1068 -42.59 4.06 -6.08
N VAL A 1069 -43.52 3.12 -6.19
CA VAL A 1069 -44.70 3.23 -7.06
C VAL A 1069 -45.87 3.67 -6.20
N GLU A 1070 -46.41 4.85 -6.50
CA GLU A 1070 -47.53 5.49 -5.78
C GLU A 1070 -48.90 5.21 -6.43
#